data_AF-A0A7J9TFW1-F1
#
_entry.id   AF-A0A7J9TFW1-F1
#
_cell.length_a   1.000
_cell.length_b   1.000
_cell.length_c   1.000
_cell.angle_alpha   90.00
_cell.angle_beta   90.00
_cell.angle_gamma   90.00
#
_symmetry.space_group_name_H-M   'P 1'
#
loop_
_entity.id
_entity.type
_entity.pdbx_description
1 polymer ?
#
loop_
_entity_poly.entity_id
_entity_poly.type
_entity_poly.pdbx_seq_one_letter_code
_entity_poly.pdbx_strand_id
1 'polypeptide(L)'
;MTTNCIRLFVIIIFLFGIFCIVPSAYAGETGILTLDVTPDAIVMGPATEFHPKHIKVVTIKDGIEVPLFESDILKQEDIQVSVPVGTYKLYVQLQGHRTIWELDNEGSGYNVSSNSATVVPLWENTLFKDVFADAPWRTQTGSIPILVMVKDAAGIAGDYDLGNIEIYLDEDCDKDDNEIDDILLGMETKWNGVTVDGSHYNLYYPGDWYGITYLDPSEHDVSGEACFHVVIRDIGGWMDPDSDTHSHFNVTIARETLPTLPNWHAGDTHYHSSYTDNVVEFGFPVESTVEAGRAIGLDWNAITDHSFDIRDSKITDPNHKFTALKHDVGSYSTGSYRLILGEEVSCYGHESLPLVPRGVVHFLIFGMENFSNVGGTGLDFIPGSQDEKPEGGLTWNLEDVIDAVNSQGGVSYAAHPEGHRDASAAAFDRVPWITEDYDLVGYNGLQVWNMINNDNERDLGLEQWRRLLLNGRKDVFIAGGSDAHGDFSHTTTVIGPFDNAFGKVRTYIYSEEFTHDGILNALKNGHSIMSDGPLVIFNITNERGETAIIGDEITGYDLTLNIQWESTLEFGNVSHIYFILGVIGETEGVIDDYHLSLDSLSNSKVYTDLASKIPLMKNGYVRIHATTDKGHSVYTNPIWISSSALIFSNVSITGITADSAIITWDTNGLSSSLVKYGTESGSYTLQKYDLVNVTYHSIHLFGLLPDTTYYFVVNSTDQHGNSNQSNEYDLTTEILHIPLQAGWNLISLPLIPEDTSVDMVLSPIMGDYSIIWAYNASDTADHWKKYDPSAPFGNDLTTMEPGKGYWIMMTSDDTLFVTGDVPGSTDIILKDGWDLFGYNSLVGQPIENALASVSGNYSIVWAYDTSDTADHWKKYDSGAPFGNDLANMEAGKGYWIMM
;
A
#
# COMPACT_ATOMS: atom_id res chain seq x y z
N MET A 1 54.91 9.84 -58.65
CA MET A 1 55.71 11.00 -59.06
C MET A 1 55.59 12.06 -58.00
N THR A 2 56.72 12.66 -57.61
CA THR A 2 56.86 13.99 -56.97
C THR A 2 56.21 14.24 -55.60
N THR A 3 57.04 13.99 -54.58
CA THR A 3 57.46 14.96 -53.54
C THR A 3 57.05 16.43 -53.72
N ASN A 4 56.56 17.04 -52.63
CA ASN A 4 56.92 18.38 -52.11
C ASN A 4 56.36 18.49 -50.67
N CYS A 5 57.12 18.14 -49.63
CA CYS A 5 57.98 19.04 -48.85
C CYS A 5 57.34 20.39 -48.45
N ILE A 6 56.90 20.51 -47.19
CA ILE A 6 57.47 21.38 -46.12
C ILE A 6 56.58 21.28 -44.86
N ARG A 7 57.02 20.55 -43.83
CA ARG A 7 57.18 20.97 -42.41
C ARG A 7 57.27 19.77 -41.45
N LEU A 8 58.33 19.82 -40.63
CA LEU A 8 58.58 19.09 -39.38
C LEU A 8 58.83 17.56 -39.42
N PHE A 9 60.08 17.22 -39.75
CA PHE A 9 61.05 16.40 -39.00
C PHE A 9 60.58 15.21 -38.13
N VAL A 10 60.97 13.99 -38.54
CA VAL A 10 61.91 13.02 -37.89
C VAL A 10 61.62 11.59 -38.42
N ILE A 11 62.62 10.68 -38.30
CA ILE A 11 62.68 9.20 -38.50
C ILE A 11 63.64 8.88 -39.68
N ILE A 12 64.78 8.15 -39.61
CA ILE A 12 65.31 6.96 -38.88
C ILE A 12 66.85 7.15 -38.79
N ILE A 13 67.64 6.80 -37.76
CA ILE A 13 68.11 5.47 -37.31
C ILE A 13 68.82 5.72 -35.97
N PHE A 14 68.48 4.96 -34.92
CA PHE A 14 69.26 4.96 -33.67
C PHE A 14 69.49 3.54 -33.16
N LEU A 15 70.78 3.21 -33.08
CA LEU A 15 71.38 2.12 -32.32
C LEU A 15 72.14 2.80 -31.17
N PHE A 16 72.08 2.18 -29.98
CA PHE A 16 72.61 2.62 -28.68
C PHE A 16 71.73 3.56 -27.83
N GLY A 17 71.29 2.97 -26.70
CA GLY A 17 71.36 3.62 -25.41
C GLY A 17 70.07 4.29 -24.93
N ILE A 18 69.75 3.96 -23.69
CA ILE A 18 69.02 4.77 -22.70
C ILE A 18 67.54 4.40 -22.54
N PHE A 19 67.33 3.67 -21.44
CA PHE A 19 66.17 3.73 -20.55
C PHE A 19 64.81 3.50 -21.22
N CYS A 20 64.32 2.26 -21.10
CA CYS A 20 62.95 2.13 -20.62
C CYS A 20 62.90 2.86 -19.28
N ILE A 21 62.21 3.99 -19.29
CA ILE A 21 61.64 4.60 -18.11
C ILE A 21 60.75 3.51 -17.52
N VAL A 22 61.33 2.74 -16.58
CA VAL A 22 60.57 2.26 -15.43
C VAL A 22 59.82 3.49 -14.96
N PRO A 23 58.47 3.49 -14.82
CA PRO A 23 57.87 4.50 -13.96
C PRO A 23 58.69 4.42 -12.67
N SER A 24 59.28 5.56 -12.30
CA SER A 24 60.17 5.68 -11.15
C SER A 24 59.74 4.68 -10.10
N ALA A 25 60.63 3.71 -9.82
CA ALA A 25 60.49 2.89 -8.64
C ALA A 25 60.13 3.88 -7.53
N TYR A 26 58.89 3.78 -7.03
CA TYR A 26 58.70 4.09 -5.64
C TYR A 26 59.73 3.18 -4.97
N ALA A 27 60.85 3.76 -4.54
CA ALA A 27 61.54 3.27 -3.36
C ALA A 27 60.62 3.57 -2.17
N GLY A 28 59.39 3.06 -2.26
CA GLY A 28 58.56 2.81 -1.12
C GLY A 28 59.13 1.55 -0.51
N GLU A 29 59.12 1.53 0.81
CA GLU A 29 59.42 0.32 1.55
C GLU A 29 58.59 -0.84 0.98
N THR A 30 59.19 -2.02 0.86
CA THR A 30 58.52 -3.26 0.42
C THR A 30 58.57 -4.24 1.57
N GLY A 31 57.47 -4.92 1.86
CA GLY A 31 57.44 -6.05 2.78
C GLY A 31 57.20 -7.38 2.07
N ILE A 32 57.01 -8.44 2.85
CA ILE A 32 56.72 -9.78 2.35
C ILE A 32 55.33 -10.18 2.82
N LEU A 33 54.46 -10.52 1.87
CA LEU A 33 53.19 -11.20 2.13
C LEU A 33 53.42 -12.70 1.92
N THR A 34 53.38 -13.48 2.99
CA THR A 34 53.51 -14.94 2.93
C THR A 34 52.12 -15.55 2.92
N LEU A 35 51.80 -16.29 1.87
CA LEU A 35 50.55 -17.03 1.72
C LEU A 35 50.80 -18.44 2.20
N ASP A 36 50.33 -18.73 3.41
CA ASP A 36 50.52 -20.03 4.04
C ASP A 36 49.44 -20.99 3.53
N VAL A 37 49.86 -21.90 2.65
CA VAL A 37 49.02 -22.94 2.03
C VAL A 37 49.38 -24.34 2.51
N THR A 38 50.33 -24.45 3.44
CA THR A 38 50.89 -25.72 3.90
C THR A 38 50.37 -26.01 5.31
N PRO A 39 49.34 -26.87 5.49
CA PRO A 39 48.86 -27.19 6.84
C PRO A 39 49.97 -27.82 7.68
N ASP A 40 50.14 -27.39 8.93
CA ASP A 40 51.13 -27.98 9.83
C ASP A 40 50.67 -29.38 10.25
N ALA A 41 51.29 -30.40 9.64
CA ALA A 41 50.93 -31.80 9.82
C ALA A 41 51.12 -32.31 11.27
N ILE A 42 51.86 -31.58 12.12
CA ILE A 42 52.05 -31.92 13.54
C ILE A 42 50.85 -31.47 14.39
N VAL A 43 50.12 -30.44 13.94
CA VAL A 43 49.01 -29.81 14.69
C VAL A 43 47.64 -30.36 14.26
N MET A 44 47.44 -30.69 12.98
CA MET A 44 46.07 -30.88 12.44
C MET A 44 45.72 -32.31 11.95
N GLY A 45 46.65 -33.26 11.91
CA GLY A 45 46.44 -34.47 11.12
C GLY A 45 46.26 -34.16 9.61
N PRO A 46 45.87 -35.12 8.75
CA PRO A 46 45.73 -34.85 7.32
C PRO A 46 44.49 -33.99 7.06
N ALA A 47 44.67 -32.68 6.87
CA ALA A 47 43.65 -31.79 6.30
C ALA A 47 43.33 -32.25 4.87
N THR A 48 42.17 -32.86 4.65
CA THR A 48 41.85 -33.55 3.39
C THR A 48 41.21 -32.67 2.31
N GLU A 49 40.84 -31.41 2.58
CA GLU A 49 39.90 -30.70 1.69
C GLU A 49 40.35 -29.32 1.17
N PHE A 50 41.40 -28.70 1.71
CA PHE A 50 41.90 -27.41 1.20
C PHE A 50 43.06 -27.58 0.19
N HIS A 51 42.75 -27.48 -1.11
CA HIS A 51 43.72 -27.60 -2.21
C HIS A 51 43.70 -26.38 -3.14
N PRO A 52 44.40 -25.29 -2.81
CA PRO A 52 44.36 -24.07 -3.60
C PRO A 52 45.00 -24.33 -4.98
N LYS A 53 44.34 -23.83 -6.02
CA LYS A 53 44.64 -23.99 -7.45
C LYS A 53 45.09 -22.68 -8.07
N HIS A 54 44.52 -21.55 -7.66
CA HIS A 54 44.87 -20.23 -8.19
C HIS A 54 44.87 -19.20 -7.06
N ILE A 55 45.76 -18.22 -7.12
CA ILE A 55 45.81 -17.10 -6.19
C ILE A 55 46.05 -15.80 -6.94
N LYS A 56 45.43 -14.71 -6.47
CA LYS A 56 45.69 -13.34 -6.94
C LYS A 56 45.75 -12.38 -5.77
N VAL A 57 46.79 -11.56 -5.67
CA VAL A 57 46.91 -10.46 -4.68
C VAL A 57 46.65 -9.15 -5.39
N VAL A 58 45.76 -8.32 -4.85
CA VAL A 58 45.43 -7.00 -5.40
C VAL A 58 45.64 -5.90 -4.36
N THR A 59 45.85 -4.68 -4.83
CA THR A 59 45.84 -3.46 -3.99
C THR A 59 44.76 -2.52 -4.49
N ILE A 60 44.19 -1.71 -3.61
CA ILE A 60 43.15 -0.74 -3.98
C ILE A 60 43.82 0.61 -4.26
N LYS A 61 43.61 1.14 -5.47
CA LYS A 61 44.03 2.49 -5.85
C LYS A 61 42.86 3.23 -6.47
N ASP A 62 42.50 4.36 -5.86
CA ASP A 62 41.39 5.22 -6.32
C ASP A 62 40.06 4.45 -6.45
N GLY A 63 39.79 3.52 -5.52
CA GLY A 63 38.60 2.66 -5.53
C GLY A 63 38.61 1.53 -6.55
N ILE A 64 39.72 1.31 -7.26
CA ILE A 64 39.89 0.26 -8.27
C ILE A 64 40.92 -0.75 -7.79
N GLU A 65 40.59 -2.04 -7.91
CA GLU A 65 41.51 -3.12 -7.62
C GLU A 65 42.56 -3.29 -8.72
N VAL A 66 43.83 -3.27 -8.31
CA VAL A 66 44.98 -3.42 -9.18
C VAL A 66 45.72 -4.70 -8.80
N PRO A 67 45.80 -5.71 -9.68
CA PRO A 67 46.55 -6.94 -9.40
C PRO A 67 48.04 -6.68 -9.29
N LEU A 68 48.66 -7.23 -8.25
CA LEU A 68 50.09 -7.17 -8.00
C LEU A 68 50.76 -8.53 -8.12
N PHE A 69 50.03 -9.60 -7.83
CA PHE A 69 50.50 -10.97 -7.98
C PHE A 69 49.34 -11.86 -8.42
N GLU A 70 49.61 -12.83 -9.29
CA GLU A 70 48.62 -13.79 -9.76
C GLU A 70 49.34 -15.06 -10.20
N SER A 71 48.90 -16.22 -9.71
CA SER A 71 49.59 -17.49 -9.94
C SER A 71 48.69 -18.70 -9.74
N ASP A 72 48.83 -19.70 -10.62
CA ASP A 72 48.32 -21.04 -10.36
C ASP A 72 49.23 -21.77 -9.36
N ILE A 73 48.65 -22.43 -8.37
CA ILE A 73 49.38 -23.25 -7.43
C ILE A 73 49.55 -24.65 -8.02
N LEU A 74 50.79 -24.97 -8.36
CA LEU A 74 51.18 -26.26 -8.93
C LEU A 74 51.67 -27.25 -7.86
N LYS A 75 51.95 -26.76 -6.65
CA LYS A 75 52.44 -27.52 -5.51
C LYS A 75 52.03 -26.80 -4.23
N GLN A 76 51.58 -27.56 -3.22
CA GLN A 76 51.15 -27.04 -1.93
C GLN A 76 52.38 -26.69 -1.06
N GLU A 77 52.89 -25.48 -1.25
CA GLU A 77 54.00 -24.87 -0.51
C GLU A 77 53.77 -23.36 -0.38
N ASP A 78 54.18 -22.78 0.75
CA ASP A 78 53.93 -21.36 1.04
C ASP A 78 54.47 -20.43 -0.05
N ILE A 79 53.70 -19.40 -0.37
CA ILE A 79 53.99 -18.48 -1.46
C ILE A 79 54.37 -17.13 -0.87
N GLN A 80 55.60 -16.69 -1.08
CA GLN A 80 56.05 -15.36 -0.65
C GLN A 80 55.93 -14.37 -1.80
N VAL A 81 55.11 -13.34 -1.59
CA VAL A 81 54.89 -12.24 -2.53
C VAL A 81 55.53 -10.98 -1.97
N SER A 82 56.50 -10.43 -2.70
CA SER A 82 57.06 -9.12 -2.36
C SER A 82 56.11 -8.03 -2.87
N VAL A 83 55.56 -7.25 -1.96
CA VAL A 83 54.60 -6.18 -2.24
C VAL A 83 55.08 -4.87 -1.59
N PRO A 84 54.68 -3.70 -2.11
CA PRO A 84 54.90 -2.41 -1.43
C PRO A 84 54.35 -2.41 0.01
N VAL A 85 54.75 -1.46 0.84
CA VAL A 85 54.03 -1.24 2.12
C VAL A 85 52.62 -0.74 1.82
N GLY A 86 51.63 -1.35 2.46
CA GLY A 86 50.23 -1.03 2.24
C GLY A 86 49.30 -2.19 2.55
N THR A 87 48.05 -2.02 2.17
CA THR A 87 46.94 -2.93 2.43
C THR A 87 46.59 -3.70 1.16
N TYR A 88 46.39 -5.01 1.29
CA TYR A 88 46.17 -5.92 0.16
C TYR A 88 44.94 -6.81 0.37
N LYS A 89 44.27 -7.14 -0.73
CA LYS A 89 43.29 -8.22 -0.79
C LYS A 89 43.86 -9.40 -1.54
N LEU A 90 43.34 -10.58 -1.28
CA LEU A 90 43.73 -11.80 -1.93
C LEU A 90 42.51 -12.46 -2.53
N TYR A 91 42.73 -13.23 -3.58
CA TYR A 91 41.74 -14.10 -4.15
C TYR A 91 42.33 -15.49 -4.28
N VAL A 92 41.51 -16.51 -4.03
CA VAL A 92 41.93 -17.91 -4.12
C VAL A 92 40.90 -18.70 -4.92
N GLN A 93 41.31 -19.68 -5.71
CA GLN A 93 40.44 -20.69 -6.33
C GLN A 93 40.96 -22.08 -5.94
N LEU A 94 40.10 -23.03 -5.59
CA LEU A 94 40.49 -24.37 -5.14
C LEU A 94 40.40 -25.33 -6.31
N GLN A 95 41.16 -26.42 -6.22
CA GLN A 95 41.14 -27.50 -7.18
C GLN A 95 39.79 -28.22 -7.14
N GLY A 96 39.10 -28.30 -8.29
CA GLY A 96 37.76 -28.89 -8.39
C GLY A 96 36.62 -27.88 -8.30
N HIS A 97 36.90 -26.64 -7.90
CA HIS A 97 35.92 -25.56 -7.74
C HIS A 97 36.05 -24.52 -8.87
N ARG A 98 34.92 -23.91 -9.26
CA ARG A 98 34.88 -22.85 -10.27
C ARG A 98 34.95 -21.44 -9.66
N THR A 99 34.58 -21.32 -8.38
CA THR A 99 34.54 -20.08 -7.60
C THR A 99 35.94 -19.56 -7.30
N ILE A 100 36.07 -18.24 -7.29
CA ILE A 100 37.27 -17.51 -6.85
C ILE A 100 36.84 -16.75 -5.59
N TRP A 101 37.34 -17.15 -4.42
CA TRP A 101 37.06 -16.46 -3.15
C TRP A 101 37.91 -15.23 -3.00
N GLU A 102 37.41 -14.23 -2.28
CA GLU A 102 38.15 -13.07 -1.80
C GLU A 102 38.52 -13.30 -0.33
N LEU A 103 39.74 -12.95 0.04
CA LEU A 103 40.24 -12.95 1.40
C LEU A 103 40.82 -11.56 1.62
N ASP A 104 40.16 -10.76 2.44
CA ASP A 104 40.50 -9.36 2.64
C ASP A 104 40.57 -8.94 4.11
N ASN A 105 40.71 -9.91 5.04
CA ASN A 105 40.85 -9.66 6.48
C ASN A 105 39.72 -8.76 7.02
N GLU A 106 38.47 -9.17 6.85
CA GLU A 106 37.30 -8.40 7.30
C GLU A 106 37.24 -6.97 6.71
N GLY A 107 37.58 -6.82 5.42
CA GLY A 107 37.62 -5.51 4.74
C GLY A 107 38.77 -4.59 5.13
N SER A 108 39.53 -4.92 6.20
CA SER A 108 40.69 -4.14 6.65
C SER A 108 41.95 -4.37 5.82
N GLY A 109 41.96 -5.45 5.01
CA GLY A 109 43.03 -5.94 4.17
C GLY A 109 44.29 -6.33 4.94
N TYR A 110 45.21 -7.01 4.26
CA TYR A 110 46.45 -7.48 4.86
C TYR A 110 47.50 -6.39 4.80
N ASN A 111 47.78 -5.78 5.95
CA ASN A 111 48.78 -4.75 6.08
C ASN A 111 50.19 -5.33 6.04
N VAL A 112 50.99 -4.87 5.09
CA VAL A 112 52.39 -5.27 4.92
C VAL A 112 53.28 -4.09 5.27
N SER A 113 54.20 -4.27 6.22
CA SER A 113 55.17 -3.24 6.65
C SER A 113 56.59 -3.53 6.12
N SER A 114 57.50 -2.55 6.19
CA SER A 114 58.88 -2.62 5.68
C SER A 114 59.70 -3.79 6.22
N ASN A 115 59.37 -4.25 7.44
CA ASN A 115 60.22 -5.13 8.24
C ASN A 115 59.50 -6.38 8.76
N SER A 116 58.23 -6.59 8.38
CA SER A 116 57.43 -7.75 8.79
C SER A 116 57.13 -8.66 7.60
N ALA A 117 57.07 -9.97 7.87
CA ALA A 117 56.40 -10.92 7.00
C ALA A 117 54.95 -11.02 7.48
N THR A 118 54.01 -10.44 6.74
CA THR A 118 52.58 -10.60 7.01
C THR A 118 52.18 -11.97 6.48
N VAL A 119 51.77 -12.87 7.37
CA VAL A 119 51.38 -14.23 7.01
C VAL A 119 49.86 -14.26 6.88
N VAL A 120 49.38 -14.73 5.73
CA VAL A 120 47.96 -14.96 5.48
C VAL A 120 47.74 -16.47 5.47
N PRO A 121 47.19 -17.04 6.54
CA PRO A 121 46.80 -18.45 6.55
C PRO A 121 45.63 -18.63 5.59
N LEU A 122 45.75 -19.59 4.67
CA LEU A 122 44.71 -19.88 3.68
C LEU A 122 43.88 -21.11 4.06
N TRP A 123 43.89 -21.57 5.31
CA TRP A 123 43.20 -22.78 5.78
C TRP A 123 42.12 -22.45 6.84
N GLU A 124 41.14 -23.35 7.06
CA GLU A 124 40.02 -23.16 8.01
C GLU A 124 40.50 -22.74 9.40
N ASN A 125 40.01 -21.59 9.89
CA ASN A 125 40.33 -21.08 11.22
C ASN A 125 39.27 -21.52 12.24
N THR A 126 39.04 -22.83 12.41
CA THR A 126 38.18 -23.41 13.46
C THR A 126 38.96 -23.67 14.76
N LEU A 127 39.97 -22.84 15.05
CA LEU A 127 41.01 -23.13 16.04
C LEU A 127 40.94 -22.29 17.32
N PHE A 128 40.12 -21.24 17.36
CA PHE A 128 40.01 -20.35 18.51
C PHE A 128 38.55 -20.28 18.99
N LYS A 129 38.38 -20.25 20.30
CA LYS A 129 37.11 -20.04 20.99
C LYS A 129 36.75 -18.55 20.97
N ASP A 130 35.47 -18.25 20.81
CA ASP A 130 34.98 -16.87 20.87
C ASP A 130 34.50 -16.56 22.28
N VAL A 131 35.21 -15.65 22.94
CA VAL A 131 34.83 -15.14 24.27
C VAL A 131 34.60 -13.66 24.15
N PHE A 132 33.45 -13.18 24.61
CA PHE A 132 33.13 -11.75 24.52
C PHE A 132 32.03 -11.36 25.49
N ALA A 133 31.87 -10.05 25.66
CA ALA A 133 30.73 -9.46 26.34
C ALA A 133 30.06 -8.40 25.46
N ASP A 134 28.73 -8.29 25.55
CA ASP A 134 27.96 -7.26 24.87
C ASP A 134 26.81 -6.75 25.77
N ALA A 135 26.33 -5.55 25.46
CA ALA A 135 25.26 -4.86 26.17
C ALA A 135 24.38 -4.11 25.15
N PRO A 136 23.11 -3.80 25.48
CA PRO A 136 22.26 -3.00 24.60
C PRO A 136 22.84 -1.62 24.33
N TRP A 137 22.75 -1.15 23.09
CA TRP A 137 23.19 0.20 22.68
C TRP A 137 22.51 1.33 23.47
N ARG A 138 21.36 1.05 24.12
CA ARG A 138 20.74 1.96 25.07
C ARG A 138 20.05 1.25 26.21
N THR A 139 19.93 1.95 27.33
CA THR A 139 19.09 1.52 28.45
C THR A 139 18.18 2.65 28.93
N GLN A 140 16.90 2.34 29.16
CA GLN A 140 15.94 3.16 29.89
C GLN A 140 15.77 2.69 31.35
N THR A 141 16.34 1.53 31.69
CA THR A 141 16.30 0.95 33.04
C THR A 141 17.53 1.36 33.83
N GLY A 142 17.40 1.46 35.16
CA GLY A 142 18.53 1.75 36.04
C GLY A 142 19.62 0.67 36.08
N SER A 143 19.51 -0.40 35.28
CA SER A 143 20.57 -1.40 35.13
C SER A 143 20.81 -1.71 33.65
N ILE A 144 22.08 -1.96 33.32
CA ILE A 144 22.56 -2.40 32.00
C ILE A 144 22.77 -3.92 32.10
N PRO A 145 21.99 -4.75 31.39
CA PRO A 145 22.29 -6.16 31.25
C PRO A 145 23.54 -6.32 30.38
N ILE A 146 24.50 -7.10 30.86
CA ILE A 146 25.74 -7.43 30.16
C ILE A 146 25.74 -8.94 29.95
N LEU A 147 25.68 -9.35 28.69
CA LEU A 147 25.86 -10.73 28.27
C LEU A 147 27.36 -11.03 28.30
N VAL A 148 27.73 -12.17 28.88
CA VAL A 148 29.06 -12.78 28.75
C VAL A 148 28.87 -14.12 28.09
N MET A 149 29.61 -14.38 27.02
CA MET A 149 29.49 -15.59 26.22
C MET A 149 30.85 -16.21 25.98
N VAL A 150 30.88 -17.55 26.03
CA VAL A 150 32.01 -18.40 25.66
C VAL A 150 31.47 -19.39 24.64
N LYS A 151 32.02 -19.40 23.43
CA LYS A 151 31.60 -20.27 22.33
C LYS A 151 32.76 -21.12 21.85
N ASP A 152 32.46 -22.34 21.40
CA ASP A 152 33.42 -23.26 20.80
C ASP A 152 34.58 -23.68 21.73
N ALA A 153 34.40 -23.62 23.06
CA ALA A 153 35.43 -24.02 24.04
C ALA A 153 35.79 -25.52 23.98
N ALA A 154 34.95 -26.34 23.34
CA ALA A 154 35.23 -27.76 23.10
C ALA A 154 36.20 -28.01 21.92
N GLY A 155 36.71 -26.95 21.28
CA GLY A 155 37.67 -26.99 20.18
C GLY A 155 39.10 -27.41 20.58
N ILE A 156 40.07 -27.12 19.72
CA ILE A 156 41.44 -27.67 19.80
C ILE A 156 42.24 -27.14 21.01
N ALA A 157 41.90 -25.97 21.55
CA ALA A 157 42.55 -25.38 22.71
C ALA A 157 42.05 -25.95 24.06
N GLY A 158 40.87 -26.58 24.08
CA GLY A 158 40.31 -27.32 25.22
C GLY A 158 40.03 -26.45 26.45
N ASP A 159 38.75 -26.18 26.69
CA ASP A 159 38.17 -25.42 27.82
C ASP A 159 38.40 -23.90 27.84
N TYR A 160 37.71 -23.19 28.75
CA TYR A 160 37.93 -21.79 29.12
C TYR A 160 37.68 -21.64 30.62
N ASP A 161 38.68 -21.19 31.38
CA ASP A 161 38.61 -21.06 32.83
C ASP A 161 38.15 -19.65 33.25
N LEU A 162 36.84 -19.47 33.46
CA LEU A 162 36.26 -18.19 33.82
C LEU A 162 36.75 -17.67 35.18
N GLY A 163 37.34 -16.49 35.15
CA GLY A 163 37.72 -15.66 36.29
C GLY A 163 36.65 -14.64 36.69
N ASN A 164 37.11 -13.49 37.16
CA ASN A 164 36.22 -12.36 37.42
C ASN A 164 35.85 -11.68 36.11
N ILE A 165 34.64 -11.13 36.04
CA ILE A 165 34.27 -10.20 34.98
C ILE A 165 34.38 -8.80 35.56
N GLU A 166 35.30 -8.01 35.03
CA GLU A 166 35.56 -6.64 35.47
C GLU A 166 34.95 -5.68 34.45
N ILE A 167 34.16 -4.72 34.93
CA ILE A 167 33.45 -3.76 34.09
C ILE A 167 34.02 -2.38 34.36
N TYR A 168 34.61 -1.79 33.35
CA TYR A 168 35.26 -0.49 33.38
C TYR A 168 34.48 0.55 32.60
N LEU A 169 34.56 1.81 33.05
CA LEU A 169 34.24 2.98 32.25
C LEU A 169 35.50 3.40 31.49
N ASP A 170 35.42 3.36 30.17
CA ASP A 170 36.40 3.93 29.27
C ASP A 170 36.04 5.42 29.10
N GLU A 171 36.80 6.31 29.76
CA GLU A 171 36.48 7.74 29.82
C GLU A 171 36.82 8.50 28.52
N ASP A 172 37.76 7.99 27.71
CA ASP A 172 38.18 8.64 26.47
C ASP A 172 37.70 7.94 25.19
N CYS A 173 37.00 6.81 25.35
CA CYS A 173 36.35 6.03 24.30
C CYS A 173 37.34 5.56 23.23
N ASP A 174 38.60 5.30 23.60
CA ASP A 174 39.63 4.87 22.65
C ASP A 174 39.55 3.38 22.30
N LYS A 175 38.78 2.60 23.08
CA LYS A 175 38.52 1.17 22.90
C LYS A 175 39.79 0.32 22.86
N ASP A 176 40.80 0.68 23.64
CA ASP A 176 42.01 -0.11 23.78
C ASP A 176 41.92 -1.08 24.98
N ASP A 177 42.78 -2.12 25.00
CA ASP A 177 42.75 -3.12 26.07
C ASP A 177 43.52 -2.65 27.34
N ASN A 178 43.90 -1.37 27.44
CA ASN A 178 44.72 -0.83 28.51
C ASN A 178 43.87 -0.39 29.72
N GLU A 179 43.76 -1.27 30.70
CA GLU A 179 42.96 -1.03 31.92
C GLU A 179 43.47 0.11 32.84
N ILE A 180 44.61 0.75 32.54
CA ILE A 180 45.28 1.70 33.45
C ILE A 180 44.60 3.08 33.44
N ASP A 181 44.10 3.51 32.29
CA ASP A 181 43.35 4.75 32.08
C ASP A 181 41.88 4.59 32.46
N ASP A 182 41.41 3.35 32.50
CA ASP A 182 40.02 3.01 32.73
C ASP A 182 39.61 3.05 34.21
N ILE A 183 38.32 3.31 34.45
CA ILE A 183 37.75 3.33 35.81
C ILE A 183 36.96 2.06 36.07
N LEU A 184 37.45 1.19 36.96
CA LEU A 184 36.69 0.02 37.41
C LEU A 184 35.39 0.43 38.10
N LEU A 185 34.26 0.07 37.49
CA LEU A 185 32.93 0.30 38.02
C LEU A 185 32.47 -0.89 38.87
N GLY A 186 32.58 -2.09 38.32
CA GLY A 186 32.02 -3.29 38.93
C GLY A 186 32.88 -4.53 38.71
N MET A 187 32.69 -5.53 39.56
CA MET A 187 33.32 -6.84 39.43
C MET A 187 32.30 -7.94 39.74
N GLU A 188 32.02 -8.78 38.75
CA GLU A 188 31.22 -9.98 38.89
C GLU A 188 32.12 -11.18 39.23
N THR A 189 31.73 -11.93 40.25
CA THR A 189 32.50 -13.08 40.78
C THR A 189 31.69 -14.37 40.81
N LYS A 190 30.40 -14.32 40.44
CA LYS A 190 29.47 -15.45 40.44
C LYS A 190 29.96 -16.63 39.60
N TRP A 191 30.69 -16.38 38.52
CA TRP A 191 31.20 -17.39 37.59
C TRP A 191 32.70 -17.69 37.76
N ASN A 192 33.37 -17.03 38.72
CA ASN A 192 34.78 -17.29 38.98
C ASN A 192 34.98 -18.76 39.41
N GLY A 193 35.87 -19.47 38.72
CA GLY A 193 36.13 -20.88 38.97
C GLY A 193 35.33 -21.84 38.07
N VAL A 194 34.56 -21.31 37.11
CA VAL A 194 33.81 -22.13 36.14
C VAL A 194 34.72 -22.45 34.94
N THR A 195 35.02 -23.72 34.75
CA THR A 195 35.64 -24.23 33.52
C THR A 195 34.54 -24.56 32.52
N VAL A 196 34.50 -23.82 31.40
CA VAL A 196 33.60 -24.07 30.27
C VAL A 196 34.27 -25.04 29.31
N ASP A 197 33.70 -26.22 29.12
CA ASP A 197 34.27 -27.27 28.27
C ASP A 197 33.17 -28.11 27.60
N GLY A 198 33.54 -29.16 26.87
CA GLY A 198 32.56 -30.05 26.24
C GLY A 198 31.63 -30.79 27.23
N SER A 199 31.88 -30.72 28.54
CA SER A 199 31.05 -31.28 29.62
C SER A 199 30.30 -30.20 30.43
N HIS A 200 30.73 -28.95 30.36
CA HIS A 200 30.16 -27.80 31.04
C HIS A 200 29.73 -26.72 30.02
N TYR A 201 28.46 -26.77 29.67
CA TYR A 201 27.84 -25.87 28.69
C TYR A 201 26.36 -25.69 29.07
N ASN A 202 25.76 -24.56 28.70
CA ASN A 202 24.32 -24.29 28.91
C ASN A 202 23.63 -23.69 27.67
N LEU A 203 24.33 -23.68 26.53
CA LEU A 203 23.79 -23.40 25.21
C LEU A 203 23.65 -24.69 24.40
N TYR A 204 23.51 -24.52 23.09
CA TYR A 204 23.12 -25.56 22.18
C TYR A 204 24.28 -26.52 21.86
N TYR A 205 25.51 -26.04 21.62
CA TYR A 205 26.66 -26.93 21.40
C TYR A 205 27.47 -27.18 22.67
N PRO A 206 28.06 -28.38 22.82
CA PRO A 206 29.02 -28.65 23.88
C PRO A 206 30.20 -27.67 23.82
N GLY A 207 30.55 -27.07 24.96
CA GLY A 207 31.54 -25.99 25.02
C GLY A 207 30.96 -24.58 24.88
N ASP A 208 29.66 -24.45 24.60
CA ASP A 208 29.01 -23.14 24.54
C ASP A 208 28.33 -22.79 25.87
N TRP A 209 28.65 -21.60 26.37
CA TRP A 209 28.17 -21.13 27.65
C TRP A 209 27.83 -19.64 27.61
N TYR A 210 26.83 -19.24 28.37
CA TYR A 210 26.53 -17.84 28.59
C TYR A 210 26.13 -17.53 30.04
N GLY A 211 26.29 -16.28 30.40
CA GLY A 211 25.79 -15.68 31.63
C GLY A 211 25.39 -14.23 31.42
N ILE A 212 24.41 -13.76 32.21
CA ILE A 212 24.00 -12.36 32.24
C ILE A 212 24.34 -11.78 33.62
N THR A 213 25.05 -10.67 33.63
CA THR A 213 25.27 -9.83 34.81
C THR A 213 24.69 -8.43 34.57
N TYR A 214 24.64 -7.61 35.60
CA TYR A 214 23.99 -6.30 35.53
C TYR A 214 24.87 -5.23 36.18
N LEU A 215 24.98 -4.09 35.49
CA LEU A 215 25.61 -2.88 36.03
C LEU A 215 24.55 -1.83 36.29
N ASP A 216 24.50 -1.26 37.50
CA ASP A 216 23.68 -0.06 37.76
C ASP A 216 24.54 1.20 37.55
N PRO A 217 24.42 1.91 36.40
CA PRO A 217 25.24 3.10 36.13
C PRO A 217 24.97 4.24 37.12
N SER A 218 23.83 4.25 37.82
CA SER A 218 23.49 5.30 38.78
C SER A 218 24.29 5.20 40.07
N GLU A 219 24.82 4.01 40.41
CA GLU A 219 25.76 3.83 41.53
C GLU A 219 27.12 4.51 41.26
N HIS A 220 27.39 4.86 39.99
CA HIS A 220 28.66 5.39 39.51
C HIS A 220 28.55 6.78 38.86
N ASP A 221 27.39 7.47 39.00
CA ASP A 221 27.12 8.77 38.37
C ASP A 221 27.28 8.79 36.83
N VAL A 222 27.14 7.64 36.15
CA VAL A 222 27.24 7.52 34.69
C VAL A 222 25.87 7.78 34.05
N SER A 223 25.81 8.65 33.03
CA SER A 223 24.58 8.97 32.29
C SER A 223 24.87 9.48 30.88
N GLY A 224 23.89 9.40 29.96
CA GLY A 224 24.11 9.77 28.56
C GLY A 224 24.88 8.70 27.81
N GLU A 225 25.59 9.08 26.75
CA GLU A 225 26.49 8.16 26.02
C GLU A 225 27.72 7.86 26.88
N ALA A 226 28.01 6.57 27.09
CA ALA A 226 29.17 6.09 27.82
C ALA A 226 29.82 4.90 27.08
N CYS A 227 31.14 4.81 27.18
CA CYS A 227 31.95 3.71 26.64
C CYS A 227 32.37 2.78 27.78
N PHE A 228 32.26 1.48 27.55
CA PHE A 228 32.53 0.45 28.53
C PHE A 228 33.58 -0.51 27.98
N HIS A 229 34.51 -0.88 28.85
CA HIS A 229 35.50 -1.91 28.63
C HIS A 229 35.23 -3.04 29.63
N VAL A 230 34.95 -4.24 29.13
CA VAL A 230 34.71 -5.43 29.94
C VAL A 230 35.88 -6.39 29.79
N VAL A 231 36.48 -6.76 30.91
CA VAL A 231 37.56 -7.74 30.97
C VAL A 231 37.02 -9.03 31.56
N ILE A 232 37.02 -10.08 30.75
CA ILE A 232 36.71 -11.45 31.13
C ILE A 232 38.04 -12.07 31.52
N ARG A 233 38.30 -12.18 32.83
CA ARG A 233 39.56 -12.76 33.31
C ARG A 233 39.57 -14.25 33.04
N ASP A 234 40.73 -14.74 32.66
CA ASP A 234 41.08 -16.15 32.69
C ASP A 234 41.84 -16.48 33.98
N ILE A 235 41.50 -17.60 34.63
CA ILE A 235 42.16 -18.09 35.84
C ILE A 235 42.93 -19.40 35.61
N GLY A 236 43.16 -19.73 34.34
CA GLY A 236 43.94 -20.84 33.86
C GLY A 236 45.34 -21.00 34.46
N GLY A 237 45.92 -22.18 34.26
CA GLY A 237 47.26 -22.54 34.75
C GLY A 237 48.40 -22.05 33.84
N TRP A 238 49.66 -22.18 34.30
CA TRP A 238 50.85 -21.84 33.48
C TRP A 238 50.97 -22.62 32.14
N MET A 239 50.18 -23.69 31.96
CA MET A 239 50.13 -24.50 30.74
C MET A 239 48.86 -24.27 29.90
N ASP A 240 48.02 -23.35 30.34
CA ASP A 240 46.77 -22.96 29.69
C ASP A 240 47.08 -21.93 28.59
N PRO A 241 46.70 -22.18 27.32
CA PRO A 241 46.90 -21.22 26.23
C PRO A 241 45.93 -20.02 26.28
N ASP A 242 45.00 -20.02 27.23
CA ASP A 242 43.96 -19.02 27.37
C ASP A 242 44.50 -17.67 27.83
N SER A 243 43.78 -16.61 27.47
CA SER A 243 44.09 -15.27 27.93
C SER A 243 42.82 -14.54 28.33
N ASP A 244 42.99 -13.56 29.22
CA ASP A 244 41.98 -12.53 29.47
C ASP A 244 41.44 -12.02 28.14
N THR A 245 40.12 -11.84 28.09
CA THR A 245 39.43 -11.37 26.90
C THR A 245 38.78 -10.03 27.17
N HIS A 246 38.92 -9.13 26.22
CA HIS A 246 38.50 -7.74 26.33
C HIS A 246 37.36 -7.48 25.35
N SER A 247 36.33 -6.79 25.80
CA SER A 247 35.19 -6.39 24.97
C SER A 247 34.85 -4.94 25.21
N HIS A 248 34.54 -4.22 24.13
CA HIS A 248 34.36 -2.78 24.15
C HIS A 248 33.02 -2.41 23.58
N PHE A 249 32.22 -1.64 24.32
CA PHE A 249 30.92 -1.22 23.82
C PHE A 249 30.39 0.12 24.31
N ASN A 250 29.44 0.67 23.55
CA ASN A 250 28.84 1.97 23.82
C ASN A 250 27.38 1.78 24.23
N VAL A 251 26.98 2.43 25.32
CA VAL A 251 25.58 2.41 25.80
C VAL A 251 25.10 3.82 26.06
N THR A 252 23.96 4.17 25.48
CA THR A 252 23.21 5.39 25.82
C THR A 252 22.33 5.12 27.04
N ILE A 253 22.72 5.67 28.18
CA ILE A 253 21.95 5.61 29.43
C ILE A 253 20.89 6.73 29.39
N ALA A 254 19.72 6.37 28.87
CA ALA A 254 18.62 7.28 28.63
C ALA A 254 17.95 7.74 29.95
N ARG A 255 17.50 9.00 29.97
CA ARG A 255 16.73 9.57 31.10
C ARG A 255 15.23 9.36 30.98
N GLU A 256 14.79 8.99 29.78
CA GLU A 256 13.39 8.88 29.37
C GLU A 256 13.21 7.50 28.74
N THR A 257 11.98 6.97 28.78
CA THR A 257 11.64 5.75 28.05
C THR A 257 11.64 6.01 26.54
N LEU A 258 11.46 4.97 25.72
CA LEU A 258 11.03 5.19 24.33
C LEU A 258 9.77 6.07 24.27
N PRO A 259 9.55 6.83 23.18
CA PRO A 259 8.29 7.53 22.96
C PRO A 259 7.09 6.59 23.05
N THR A 260 6.09 6.98 23.83
CA THR A 260 4.89 6.16 24.06
C THR A 260 3.63 6.91 23.67
N LEU A 261 2.67 6.23 23.04
CA LEU A 261 1.31 6.74 22.87
C LEU A 261 0.31 5.64 23.23
N PRO A 262 -0.93 5.98 23.63
CA PRO A 262 -1.89 4.98 24.09
C PRO A 262 -2.07 3.83 23.11
N ASN A 263 -1.92 2.59 23.59
CA ASN A 263 -2.04 1.34 22.86
C ASN A 263 -0.99 1.10 21.75
N TRP A 264 0.04 1.93 21.64
CA TRP A 264 1.17 1.71 20.73
C TRP A 264 2.34 1.09 21.47
N HIS A 265 2.83 -0.05 20.97
CA HIS A 265 3.86 -0.87 21.61
C HIS A 265 5.06 -1.03 20.69
N ALA A 266 6.26 -0.71 21.18
CA ALA A 266 7.50 -0.77 20.42
C ALA A 266 8.00 -2.21 20.30
N GLY A 267 8.51 -2.60 19.13
CA GLY A 267 9.17 -3.89 19.00
C GLY A 267 10.00 -4.05 17.75
N ASP A 268 10.59 -5.22 17.59
CA ASP A 268 11.46 -5.55 16.46
C ASP A 268 10.91 -6.75 15.69
N THR A 269 10.76 -6.64 14.38
CA THR A 269 10.21 -7.71 13.55
C THR A 269 11.26 -8.73 13.09
N HIS A 270 12.55 -8.46 13.25
CA HIS A 270 13.60 -9.28 12.65
C HIS A 270 14.83 -9.35 13.55
N TYR A 271 15.05 -10.49 14.20
CA TYR A 271 16.18 -10.73 15.10
C TYR A 271 16.60 -12.21 15.08
N HIS A 272 17.90 -12.45 15.09
CA HIS A 272 18.53 -13.78 15.12
C HIS A 272 19.08 -14.06 16.52
N SER A 273 18.68 -15.20 17.07
CA SER A 273 19.09 -15.67 18.37
C SER A 273 20.19 -16.73 18.23
N SER A 274 20.58 -17.37 19.34
CA SER A 274 21.57 -18.45 19.36
C SER A 274 21.15 -19.71 18.58
N TYR A 275 20.02 -19.69 17.86
CA TYR A 275 19.59 -20.77 16.98
C TYR A 275 19.96 -20.52 15.51
N THR A 276 20.22 -19.28 15.11
CA THR A 276 21.14 -18.93 14.02
C THR A 276 22.55 -19.07 14.57
N ASP A 277 23.26 -20.08 14.08
CA ASP A 277 24.61 -20.39 14.55
C ASP A 277 25.36 -21.19 13.48
N ASN A 278 26.12 -20.45 12.68
CA ASN A 278 26.94 -20.94 11.60
C ASN A 278 28.27 -20.16 11.55
N VAL A 279 29.11 -20.47 10.56
CA VAL A 279 30.47 -19.91 10.45
C VAL A 279 30.52 -18.43 10.02
N VAL A 280 29.39 -17.86 9.61
CA VAL A 280 29.27 -16.47 9.14
C VAL A 280 28.41 -15.65 10.11
N GLU A 281 27.36 -16.25 10.64
CA GLU A 281 26.34 -15.60 11.45
C GLU A 281 26.05 -16.44 12.70
N PHE A 282 25.95 -15.77 13.84
CA PHE A 282 25.48 -16.38 15.07
C PHE A 282 24.71 -15.34 15.88
N GLY A 283 23.67 -15.74 16.59
CA GLY A 283 22.92 -14.84 17.46
C GLY A 283 23.09 -15.12 18.95
N PHE A 284 22.42 -14.32 19.78
CA PHE A 284 22.52 -14.42 21.24
C PHE A 284 21.34 -15.18 21.87
N PRO A 285 21.49 -15.69 23.11
CA PRO A 285 20.46 -16.50 23.75
C PRO A 285 19.16 -15.71 23.95
N VAL A 286 18.01 -16.35 23.72
CA VAL A 286 16.67 -15.72 23.80
C VAL A 286 16.42 -14.99 25.12
N GLU A 287 16.91 -15.53 26.24
CA GLU A 287 16.83 -14.86 27.55
C GLU A 287 17.54 -13.50 27.55
N SER A 288 18.76 -13.45 27.02
CA SER A 288 19.56 -12.23 26.95
C SER A 288 18.93 -11.19 26.04
N THR A 289 18.32 -11.61 24.93
CA THR A 289 17.58 -10.74 24.01
C THR A 289 16.40 -10.08 24.71
N VAL A 290 15.66 -10.81 25.55
CA VAL A 290 14.55 -10.25 26.32
C VAL A 290 15.04 -9.22 27.34
N GLU A 291 16.16 -9.49 28.02
CA GLU A 291 16.74 -8.55 28.98
C GLU A 291 17.25 -7.28 28.28
N ALA A 292 17.97 -7.43 27.16
CA ALA A 292 18.41 -6.32 26.33
C ALA A 292 17.22 -5.52 25.77
N GLY A 293 16.18 -6.19 25.26
CA GLY A 293 14.97 -5.56 24.73
C GLY A 293 14.22 -4.74 25.77
N ARG A 294 14.09 -5.25 27.01
CA ARG A 294 13.51 -4.51 28.14
C ARG A 294 14.36 -3.31 28.54
N ALA A 295 15.68 -3.48 28.57
CA ALA A 295 16.61 -2.39 28.85
C ALA A 295 16.52 -1.31 27.78
N ILE A 296 16.47 -1.66 26.49
CA ILE A 296 16.22 -0.72 25.39
C ILE A 296 14.84 -0.07 25.56
N GLY A 297 13.84 -0.83 25.99
CA GLY A 297 12.48 -0.34 26.18
C GLY A 297 11.48 -0.79 25.12
N LEU A 298 11.82 -1.85 24.40
CA LEU A 298 10.86 -2.57 23.56
C LEU A 298 9.83 -3.29 24.46
N ASP A 299 8.64 -3.48 23.92
CA ASP A 299 7.56 -4.26 24.51
C ASP A 299 7.50 -5.68 23.94
N TRP A 300 7.99 -5.87 22.71
CA TRP A 300 8.00 -7.16 22.03
C TRP A 300 9.12 -7.28 21.00
N ASN A 301 9.42 -8.50 20.58
CA ASN A 301 10.17 -8.75 19.35
C ASN A 301 9.80 -10.11 18.75
N ALA A 302 10.06 -10.27 17.46
CA ALA A 302 10.07 -11.56 16.80
C ALA A 302 11.47 -12.18 16.86
N ILE A 303 11.53 -13.50 17.05
CA ILE A 303 12.76 -14.28 16.87
C ILE A 303 12.61 -15.03 15.54
N THR A 304 13.47 -14.72 14.58
CA THR A 304 13.36 -15.13 13.17
C THR A 304 14.66 -15.76 12.69
N ASP A 305 15.20 -16.71 13.45
CA ASP A 305 16.39 -17.46 13.04
C ASP A 305 16.23 -18.09 11.66
N HIS A 306 17.35 -18.26 10.95
CA HIS A 306 17.35 -18.79 9.60
C HIS A 306 16.83 -20.23 9.56
N SER A 307 15.95 -20.47 8.60
CA SER A 307 15.37 -21.79 8.30
C SER A 307 16.41 -22.92 8.18
N PHE A 308 17.60 -22.64 7.66
CA PHE A 308 18.66 -23.64 7.48
C PHE A 308 19.48 -23.91 8.76
N ASP A 309 19.54 -22.96 9.69
CA ASP A 309 20.25 -23.15 10.97
C ASP A 309 19.41 -23.90 11.98
N ILE A 310 18.09 -23.60 12.02
CA ILE A 310 17.14 -24.21 12.96
C ILE A 310 16.65 -25.60 12.53
N ARG A 311 17.04 -26.07 11.35
CA ARG A 311 16.77 -27.42 10.83
C ARG A 311 18.07 -28.23 10.80
N ASP A 312 18.30 -29.02 11.84
CA ASP A 312 19.55 -29.78 12.01
C ASP A 312 19.52 -31.11 11.24
N SER A 313 20.05 -31.10 10.02
CA SER A 313 20.08 -32.30 9.16
C SER A 313 21.05 -33.39 9.65
N LYS A 314 21.91 -33.12 10.65
CA LYS A 314 22.96 -34.03 11.13
C LYS A 314 22.46 -35.00 12.19
N ILE A 315 21.31 -34.73 12.81
CA ILE A 315 20.78 -35.57 13.90
C ILE A 315 19.49 -36.29 13.52
N THR A 316 19.02 -37.20 14.40
CA THR A 316 17.85 -38.05 14.13
C THR A 316 16.52 -37.27 14.12
N ASP A 317 16.42 -36.19 14.89
CA ASP A 317 15.26 -35.30 14.91
C ASP A 317 15.66 -33.91 14.36
N PRO A 318 15.46 -33.66 13.06
CA PRO A 318 15.92 -32.41 12.45
C PRO A 318 15.19 -31.15 12.96
N ASN A 319 14.08 -31.30 13.70
CA ASN A 319 13.31 -30.18 14.24
C ASN A 319 13.61 -29.88 15.71
N HIS A 320 14.65 -30.48 16.28
CA HIS A 320 14.91 -30.34 17.71
C HIS A 320 15.34 -28.92 18.11
N LYS A 321 16.17 -28.22 17.30
CA LYS A 321 16.48 -26.78 17.45
C LYS A 321 15.22 -25.95 17.44
N PHE A 322 14.36 -26.16 16.45
CA PHE A 322 13.07 -25.47 16.37
C PHE A 322 12.18 -25.73 17.60
N THR A 323 12.16 -26.97 18.09
CA THR A 323 11.39 -27.33 19.30
C THR A 323 11.94 -26.62 20.54
N ALA A 324 13.27 -26.49 20.65
CA ALA A 324 13.93 -25.74 21.71
C ALA A 324 13.64 -24.24 21.60
N LEU A 325 13.77 -23.65 20.39
CA LEU A 325 13.40 -22.26 20.13
C LEU A 325 11.94 -21.98 20.51
N LYS A 326 10.99 -22.84 20.10
CA LYS A 326 9.57 -22.71 20.47
C LYS A 326 9.38 -22.77 21.99
N HIS A 327 10.13 -23.62 22.68
CA HIS A 327 10.10 -23.71 24.14
C HIS A 327 10.64 -22.44 24.80
N ASP A 328 11.76 -21.90 24.32
CA ASP A 328 12.42 -20.74 24.90
C ASP A 328 11.62 -19.46 24.65
N VAL A 329 11.12 -19.27 23.43
CA VAL A 329 10.15 -18.22 23.11
C VAL A 329 8.93 -18.29 24.03
N GLY A 330 8.38 -19.49 24.26
CA GLY A 330 7.25 -19.68 25.17
C GLY A 330 7.58 -19.42 26.64
N SER A 331 8.82 -19.70 27.07
CA SER A 331 9.26 -19.61 28.47
C SER A 331 9.65 -18.19 28.88
N TYR A 332 10.28 -17.44 27.97
CA TYR A 332 10.75 -16.08 28.23
C TYR A 332 9.75 -14.99 27.81
N SER A 333 8.70 -15.35 27.06
CA SER A 333 7.56 -14.45 26.80
C SER A 333 6.72 -14.23 28.05
N THR A 334 6.51 -12.97 28.41
CA THR A 334 5.81 -12.54 29.63
C THR A 334 4.68 -11.56 29.29
N GLY A 335 3.85 -11.22 30.29
CA GLY A 335 2.78 -10.23 30.09
C GLY A 335 3.29 -8.81 29.79
N SER A 336 4.50 -8.46 30.23
CA SER A 336 5.12 -7.14 30.06
C SER A 336 6.16 -7.09 28.95
N TYR A 337 6.56 -8.23 28.39
CA TYR A 337 7.45 -8.32 27.23
C TYR A 337 7.12 -9.58 26.45
N ARG A 338 6.73 -9.45 25.19
CA ARG A 338 6.21 -10.57 24.39
C ARG A 338 7.16 -10.97 23.27
N LEU A 339 7.44 -12.26 23.19
CA LEU A 339 8.12 -12.85 22.04
C LEU A 339 7.11 -13.37 21.01
N ILE A 340 7.41 -13.15 19.73
CA ILE A 340 6.73 -13.75 18.60
C ILE A 340 7.67 -14.80 17.99
N LEU A 341 7.20 -16.05 17.92
CA LEU A 341 7.92 -17.10 17.22
C LEU A 341 7.82 -16.85 15.71
N GLY A 342 8.97 -16.78 15.05
CA GLY A 342 9.08 -16.67 13.61
C GLY A 342 10.23 -17.52 13.05
N GLU A 343 10.46 -17.35 11.76
CA GLU A 343 11.54 -17.98 10.99
C GLU A 343 11.84 -17.05 9.81
N GLU A 344 13.13 -16.84 9.50
CA GLU A 344 13.53 -16.25 8.23
C GLU A 344 13.81 -17.37 7.22
N VAL A 345 12.94 -17.42 6.21
CA VAL A 345 12.94 -18.49 5.21
C VAL A 345 13.73 -18.04 3.99
N SER A 346 14.86 -18.68 3.75
CA SER A 346 15.57 -18.58 2.47
C SER A 346 14.83 -19.44 1.44
N CYS A 347 14.19 -18.81 0.46
CA CYS A 347 13.35 -19.46 -0.54
C CYS A 347 13.62 -18.91 -1.95
N TYR A 348 13.13 -19.59 -2.99
CA TYR A 348 13.29 -19.11 -4.37
C TYR A 348 12.33 -17.96 -4.68
N GLY A 349 12.90 -16.86 -5.16
CA GLY A 349 12.14 -15.81 -5.83
C GLY A 349 11.68 -16.23 -7.23
N HIS A 350 10.92 -15.35 -7.89
CA HIS A 350 10.41 -15.57 -9.25
C HIS A 350 11.56 -15.60 -10.29
N GLU A 351 11.43 -16.42 -11.33
CA GLU A 351 12.47 -16.54 -12.38
C GLU A 351 12.61 -15.22 -13.18
N SER A 352 13.82 -14.63 -13.20
CA SER A 352 14.13 -13.49 -14.08
C SER A 352 14.99 -13.92 -15.28
N LEU A 353 14.36 -14.05 -16.45
CA LEU A 353 14.99 -14.31 -17.76
C LEU A 353 15.78 -15.65 -17.88
N PRO A 354 15.98 -16.19 -19.10
CA PRO A 354 16.56 -17.53 -19.30
C PRO A 354 18.04 -17.70 -18.91
N LEU A 355 18.68 -16.67 -18.34
CA LEU A 355 20.12 -16.58 -18.11
C LEU A 355 20.51 -16.20 -16.67
N VAL A 356 19.54 -15.94 -15.78
CA VAL A 356 19.78 -15.75 -14.34
C VAL A 356 19.16 -16.97 -13.63
N PRO A 357 19.89 -17.73 -12.80
CA PRO A 357 19.31 -18.77 -11.96
C PRO A 357 18.19 -18.20 -11.07
N ARG A 358 17.25 -19.05 -10.61
CA ARG A 358 16.32 -18.68 -9.53
C ARG A 358 17.14 -18.26 -8.32
N GLY A 359 17.22 -16.97 -8.04
CA GLY A 359 17.95 -16.46 -6.90
C GLY A 359 17.21 -16.77 -5.60
N VAL A 360 17.97 -16.85 -4.51
CA VAL A 360 17.45 -17.01 -3.15
C VAL A 360 17.09 -15.62 -2.62
N VAL A 361 15.89 -15.51 -2.05
CA VAL A 361 15.38 -14.34 -1.33
C VAL A 361 15.05 -14.73 0.10
N HIS A 362 15.03 -13.75 0.99
CA HIS A 362 14.64 -13.94 2.38
C HIS A 362 13.20 -13.50 2.64
N PHE A 363 12.52 -14.25 3.51
CA PHE A 363 11.10 -14.06 3.78
C PHE A 363 10.79 -14.38 5.24
N LEU A 364 10.30 -13.37 5.97
CA LEU A 364 9.92 -13.51 7.38
C LEU A 364 8.54 -14.13 7.49
N ILE A 365 8.41 -15.13 8.35
CA ILE A 365 7.12 -15.75 8.69
C ILE A 365 6.92 -15.74 10.20
N PHE A 366 5.69 -15.47 10.63
CA PHE A 366 5.34 -15.31 12.05
C PHE A 366 4.06 -16.05 12.40
N GLY A 367 3.95 -16.43 13.69
CA GLY A 367 2.67 -16.81 14.28
C GLY A 367 2.07 -18.10 13.71
N MET A 368 2.92 -19.03 13.26
CA MET A 368 2.51 -20.35 12.78
C MET A 368 2.61 -21.39 13.91
N GLU A 369 1.79 -22.44 13.85
CA GLU A 369 1.90 -23.54 14.82
C GLU A 369 2.85 -24.63 14.32
N ASN A 370 2.84 -24.87 13.01
CA ASN A 370 3.62 -25.90 12.35
C ASN A 370 4.57 -25.30 11.30
N PHE A 371 5.76 -24.91 11.76
CA PHE A 371 6.87 -24.48 10.91
C PHE A 371 7.59 -25.66 10.24
N SER A 372 7.47 -26.88 10.77
CA SER A 372 8.15 -28.08 10.23
C SER A 372 7.75 -28.45 8.79
N ASN A 373 6.73 -27.79 8.26
CA ASN A 373 6.29 -27.92 6.88
C ASN A 373 6.96 -26.93 5.92
N VAL A 374 7.75 -25.95 6.37
CA VAL A 374 8.37 -24.94 5.49
C VAL A 374 9.73 -25.42 4.99
N GLY A 375 9.94 -25.39 3.67
CA GLY A 375 11.13 -25.90 2.99
C GLY A 375 12.13 -24.79 2.61
N GLY A 376 12.80 -24.19 3.59
CA GLY A 376 13.90 -23.24 3.38
C GLY A 376 15.18 -23.91 2.84
N THR A 377 16.12 -23.13 2.31
CA THR A 377 17.39 -23.61 1.75
C THR A 377 18.63 -22.98 2.39
N GLY A 378 19.68 -23.78 2.60
CA GLY A 378 21.00 -23.30 3.06
C GLY A 378 21.97 -22.93 1.93
N LEU A 379 21.52 -22.86 0.66
CA LEU A 379 22.33 -22.51 -0.53
C LEU A 379 22.93 -21.09 -0.52
N ASP A 380 22.83 -20.41 0.61
CA ASP A 380 22.76 -18.96 0.79
C ASP A 380 24.08 -18.34 1.27
N PHE A 381 24.97 -19.15 1.86
CA PHE A 381 26.20 -18.64 2.45
C PHE A 381 27.46 -19.37 1.97
N ILE A 382 27.49 -20.72 1.93
CA ILE A 382 28.70 -21.48 1.57
C ILE A 382 28.38 -22.86 0.97
N PRO A 383 28.76 -23.15 -0.29
CA PRO A 383 28.71 -24.52 -0.81
C PRO A 383 29.67 -25.44 -0.04
N GLY A 384 29.14 -26.40 0.72
CA GLY A 384 29.92 -27.37 1.50
C GLY A 384 30.06 -27.09 3.00
N SER A 385 29.39 -26.07 3.58
CA SER A 385 29.20 -26.06 5.04
C SER A 385 28.41 -27.30 5.45
N GLN A 386 28.72 -27.88 6.60
CA GLN A 386 28.23 -29.21 6.98
C GLN A 386 26.70 -29.32 7.12
N ASP A 387 25.94 -28.23 7.03
CA ASP A 387 24.48 -28.17 7.11
C ASP A 387 23.78 -28.12 5.74
N GLU A 388 24.53 -28.16 4.63
CA GLU A 388 23.94 -28.27 3.30
C GLU A 388 23.33 -29.66 3.03
N LYS A 389 21.99 -29.67 3.07
CA LYS A 389 21.03 -30.66 2.56
C LYS A 389 20.76 -31.87 3.48
N PRO A 390 19.49 -32.07 3.89
CA PRO A 390 18.95 -33.42 3.84
C PRO A 390 18.94 -33.85 2.36
N GLU A 391 19.56 -34.97 2.03
CA GLU A 391 19.37 -35.61 0.72
C GLU A 391 17.86 -35.71 0.41
N GLY A 392 17.33 -34.84 -0.46
CA GLY A 392 15.92 -34.87 -0.90
C GLY A 392 14.97 -33.80 -0.33
N GLY A 393 15.44 -32.78 0.39
CA GLY A 393 14.60 -31.63 0.81
C GLY A 393 14.16 -30.75 -0.38
N LEU A 394 12.89 -30.37 -0.44
CA LEU A 394 12.35 -29.41 -1.43
C LEU A 394 12.65 -27.98 -0.96
N THR A 395 13.42 -27.21 -1.71
CA THR A 395 13.45 -25.75 -1.56
C THR A 395 12.17 -25.17 -2.15
N TRP A 396 11.47 -24.36 -1.37
CA TRP A 396 10.19 -23.79 -1.73
C TRP A 396 10.35 -22.47 -2.48
N ASN A 397 9.36 -22.13 -3.32
CA ASN A 397 9.27 -20.78 -3.90
C ASN A 397 8.41 -19.90 -3.00
N LEU A 398 8.45 -18.58 -3.18
CA LEU A 398 7.66 -17.62 -2.40
C LEU A 398 6.18 -18.00 -2.29
N GLU A 399 5.55 -18.45 -3.37
CA GLU A 399 4.13 -18.83 -3.39
C GLU A 399 3.83 -20.02 -2.47
N ASP A 400 4.72 -21.02 -2.42
CA ASP A 400 4.56 -22.19 -1.56
C ASP A 400 4.65 -21.79 -0.07
N VAL A 401 5.56 -20.86 0.26
CA VAL A 401 5.71 -20.33 1.63
C VAL A 401 4.48 -19.50 2.01
N ILE A 402 4.02 -18.61 1.13
CA ILE A 402 2.82 -17.79 1.33
C ILE A 402 1.59 -18.67 1.58
N ASP A 403 1.39 -19.72 0.78
CA ASP A 403 0.27 -20.65 0.95
C ASP A 403 0.32 -21.36 2.31
N ALA A 404 1.50 -21.79 2.75
CA ALA A 404 1.65 -22.44 4.05
C ALA A 404 1.38 -21.50 5.24
N VAL A 405 1.86 -20.27 5.19
CA VAL A 405 1.59 -19.24 6.20
C VAL A 405 0.09 -18.96 6.27
N ASN A 406 -0.54 -18.71 5.12
CA ASN A 406 -1.96 -18.38 5.03
C ASN A 406 -2.85 -19.52 5.51
N SER A 407 -2.49 -20.77 5.21
CA SER A 407 -3.24 -21.95 5.67
C SER A 407 -3.30 -22.09 7.20
N GLN A 408 -2.37 -21.45 7.91
CA GLN A 408 -2.27 -21.45 9.37
C GLN A 408 -2.70 -20.12 9.99
N GLY A 409 -3.12 -19.14 9.18
CA GLY A 409 -3.52 -17.82 9.65
C GLY A 409 -2.36 -16.91 10.07
N GLY A 410 -1.11 -17.32 9.79
CA GLY A 410 0.10 -16.58 10.14
C GLY A 410 0.24 -15.26 9.38
N VAL A 411 1.42 -14.66 9.53
CA VAL A 411 1.79 -13.37 8.93
C VAL A 411 3.12 -13.54 8.21
N SER A 412 3.27 -12.93 7.03
CA SER A 412 4.53 -12.99 6.29
C SER A 412 4.95 -11.67 5.67
N TYR A 413 6.26 -11.40 5.72
CA TYR A 413 6.88 -10.16 5.27
C TYR A 413 8.09 -10.46 4.40
N ALA A 414 8.27 -9.69 3.33
CA ALA A 414 9.55 -9.67 2.63
C ALA A 414 10.64 -9.16 3.58
N ALA A 415 11.66 -9.98 3.84
CA ALA A 415 12.83 -9.55 4.61
C ALA A 415 13.71 -8.70 3.68
N HIS A 416 14.09 -7.51 4.15
CA HIS A 416 15.03 -6.58 3.49
C HIS A 416 15.07 -6.69 1.94
N PRO A 417 13.94 -6.48 1.24
CA PRO A 417 13.76 -6.99 -0.13
C PRO A 417 14.63 -6.29 -1.19
N GLU A 418 15.23 -5.16 -0.84
CA GLU A 418 16.17 -4.41 -1.66
C GLU A 418 17.64 -4.69 -1.32
N GLY A 419 17.86 -5.55 -0.32
CA GLY A 419 19.17 -6.04 0.08
C GLY A 419 19.89 -6.72 -1.08
N HIS A 420 21.22 -6.69 -1.04
CA HIS A 420 22.08 -7.38 -2.01
C HIS A 420 21.97 -6.86 -3.46
N ARG A 421 21.61 -5.59 -3.69
CA ARG A 421 21.68 -4.96 -5.03
C ARG A 421 23.10 -4.69 -5.54
N ASP A 422 24.09 -4.67 -4.65
CA ASP A 422 25.49 -4.42 -5.00
C ASP A 422 26.20 -5.67 -5.57
N ALA A 423 27.28 -5.44 -6.33
CA ALA A 423 27.93 -6.45 -7.18
C ALA A 423 28.52 -7.68 -6.45
N SER A 424 28.47 -7.73 -5.11
CA SER A 424 28.83 -8.89 -4.28
C SER A 424 27.79 -10.01 -4.28
N ALA A 425 26.53 -9.73 -4.63
CA ALA A 425 25.44 -10.71 -4.65
C ALA A 425 25.61 -11.83 -5.69
N ALA A 426 26.37 -11.57 -6.76
CA ALA A 426 26.64 -12.56 -7.82
C ALA A 426 27.49 -13.75 -7.36
N ALA A 427 28.11 -13.69 -6.17
CA ALA A 427 28.95 -14.77 -5.63
C ALA A 427 28.19 -15.77 -4.74
N PHE A 428 26.97 -15.44 -4.29
CA PHE A 428 26.24 -16.18 -3.24
C PHE A 428 24.81 -16.60 -3.61
N ASP A 429 24.43 -16.57 -4.90
CA ASP A 429 23.07 -16.85 -5.41
C ASP A 429 21.92 -16.02 -4.75
N ARG A 430 22.24 -15.00 -3.94
CA ARG A 430 21.29 -14.01 -3.43
C ARG A 430 20.89 -13.01 -4.48
N VAL A 431 19.61 -12.64 -4.47
CA VAL A 431 19.10 -11.59 -5.35
C VAL A 431 18.15 -10.66 -4.58
N PRO A 432 18.11 -9.37 -4.92
CA PRO A 432 17.03 -8.50 -4.49
C PRO A 432 15.70 -9.01 -5.06
N TRP A 433 14.60 -8.69 -4.38
CA TRP A 433 13.26 -8.91 -4.91
C TRP A 433 13.10 -8.19 -6.26
N ILE A 434 12.45 -8.87 -7.20
CA ILE A 434 12.06 -8.30 -8.49
C ILE A 434 10.60 -7.87 -8.47
N THR A 435 10.18 -7.10 -9.48
CA THR A 435 8.81 -6.55 -9.56
C THR A 435 7.74 -7.65 -9.44
N GLU A 436 7.99 -8.81 -10.04
CA GLU A 436 7.12 -9.98 -9.99
C GLU A 436 6.98 -10.56 -8.58
N ASP A 437 8.02 -10.52 -7.75
CA ASP A 437 7.96 -10.95 -6.34
C ASP A 437 7.07 -10.00 -5.54
N TYR A 438 7.26 -8.68 -5.70
CA TYR A 438 6.41 -7.66 -5.05
C TYR A 438 4.93 -7.78 -5.45
N ASP A 439 4.66 -8.16 -6.71
CA ASP A 439 3.31 -8.26 -7.26
C ASP A 439 2.56 -9.54 -6.83
N LEU A 440 3.23 -10.48 -6.13
CA LEU A 440 2.58 -11.62 -5.51
C LEU A 440 1.50 -11.18 -4.52
N VAL A 441 0.48 -12.03 -4.37
CA VAL A 441 -0.67 -11.79 -3.48
C VAL A 441 -0.60 -12.74 -2.28
N GLY A 442 -1.08 -12.27 -1.13
CA GLY A 442 -1.24 -13.11 0.07
C GLY A 442 -0.13 -13.00 1.11
N TYR A 443 0.92 -12.21 0.89
CA TYR A 443 1.83 -11.78 1.96
C TYR A 443 1.35 -10.45 2.56
N ASN A 444 1.83 -10.09 3.76
CA ASN A 444 1.27 -8.98 4.55
C ASN A 444 2.15 -7.72 4.57
N GLY A 445 3.45 -7.84 4.33
CA GLY A 445 4.28 -6.65 4.34
C GLY A 445 5.70 -6.78 3.83
N LEU A 446 6.44 -5.68 4.00
CA LEU A 446 7.79 -5.46 3.54
C LEU A 446 8.59 -4.88 4.71
N GLN A 447 9.64 -5.56 5.14
CA GLN A 447 10.65 -4.98 6.03
C GLN A 447 11.58 -4.09 5.18
N VAL A 448 11.08 -2.92 4.78
CA VAL A 448 11.84 -2.00 3.93
C VAL A 448 12.93 -1.27 4.71
N TRP A 449 12.79 -1.13 6.02
CA TRP A 449 13.83 -0.52 6.85
C TRP A 449 14.55 -1.60 7.64
N ASN A 450 15.68 -2.03 7.09
CA ASN A 450 16.65 -2.89 7.75
C ASN A 450 17.90 -2.04 8.03
N MET A 451 18.40 -2.02 9.26
CA MET A 451 19.58 -1.27 9.73
C MET A 451 19.56 0.28 9.58
N ILE A 452 20.47 0.97 10.27
CA ILE A 452 20.74 2.41 10.15
C ILE A 452 21.96 2.65 9.27
N ASN A 453 22.02 3.81 8.61
CA ASN A 453 23.04 4.23 7.63
C ASN A 453 23.01 3.49 6.29
N ASN A 454 21.92 2.76 5.99
CA ASN A 454 21.61 2.17 4.69
C ASN A 454 20.31 2.74 4.09
N ASP A 455 20.23 4.07 3.97
CA ASP A 455 19.03 4.76 3.50
C ASP A 455 18.60 4.35 2.07
N ASN A 456 19.54 3.86 1.25
CA ASN A 456 19.29 3.49 -0.14
C ASN A 456 18.35 2.28 -0.26
N GLU A 457 18.56 1.22 0.53
CA GLU A 457 17.67 0.05 0.52
C GLU A 457 16.26 0.41 0.97
N ARG A 458 16.15 1.21 2.05
CA ARG A 458 14.87 1.73 2.54
C ARG A 458 14.14 2.53 1.49
N ASP A 459 14.82 3.47 0.84
CA ASP A 459 14.19 4.39 -0.10
C ASP A 459 13.73 3.67 -1.38
N LEU A 460 14.50 2.69 -1.87
CA LEU A 460 14.09 1.81 -2.98
C LEU A 460 12.87 0.95 -2.60
N GLY A 461 12.85 0.41 -1.38
CA GLY A 461 11.75 -0.42 -0.90
C GLY A 461 10.47 0.38 -0.74
N LEU A 462 10.58 1.62 -0.25
CA LEU A 462 9.48 2.58 -0.19
C LEU A 462 8.97 2.98 -1.58
N GLU A 463 9.83 3.02 -2.62
CA GLU A 463 9.40 3.26 -4.00
C GLU A 463 8.54 2.11 -4.54
N GLN A 464 8.95 0.86 -4.30
CA GLN A 464 8.15 -0.32 -4.66
C GLN A 464 6.84 -0.37 -3.87
N TRP A 465 6.88 -0.08 -2.57
CA TRP A 465 5.68 -0.02 -1.75
C TRP A 465 4.70 1.05 -2.25
N ARG A 466 5.18 2.26 -2.57
CA ARG A 466 4.37 3.32 -3.18
C ARG A 466 3.69 2.83 -4.47
N ARG A 467 4.41 2.10 -5.33
CA ARG A 467 3.85 1.50 -6.55
C ARG A 467 2.71 0.53 -6.22
N LEU A 468 2.89 -0.35 -5.24
CA LEU A 468 1.84 -1.29 -4.80
C LEU A 468 0.61 -0.55 -4.26
N LEU A 469 0.80 0.48 -3.42
CA LEU A 469 -0.29 1.29 -2.90
C LEU A 469 -1.07 2.01 -4.01
N LEU A 470 -0.37 2.60 -4.99
CA LEU A 470 -1.00 3.25 -6.14
C LEU A 470 -1.72 2.25 -7.06
N ASN A 471 -1.32 0.98 -7.05
CA ASN A 471 -2.03 -0.12 -7.71
C ASN A 471 -3.21 -0.66 -6.88
N GLY A 472 -3.47 -0.10 -5.69
CA GLY A 472 -4.60 -0.47 -4.83
C GLY A 472 -4.35 -1.69 -3.94
N ARG A 473 -3.09 -2.09 -3.72
CA ARG A 473 -2.72 -3.13 -2.74
C ARG A 473 -2.93 -2.60 -1.32
N LYS A 474 -4.04 -3.00 -0.70
CA LYS A 474 -4.40 -2.66 0.69
C LYS A 474 -3.90 -3.69 1.71
N ASP A 475 -3.17 -4.69 1.25
CA ASP A 475 -2.77 -5.90 1.96
C ASP A 475 -1.26 -5.98 2.22
N VAL A 476 -0.49 -4.97 1.77
CA VAL A 476 0.98 -4.92 1.92
C VAL A 476 1.41 -3.69 2.70
N PHE A 477 2.02 -3.92 3.85
CA PHE A 477 2.38 -2.88 4.83
C PHE A 477 3.89 -2.81 5.05
N ILE A 478 4.38 -1.63 5.46
CA ILE A 478 5.79 -1.47 5.82
C ILE A 478 6.03 -1.82 7.29
N ALA A 479 7.21 -2.36 7.55
CA ALA A 479 7.78 -2.56 8.88
C ALA A 479 9.28 -2.26 8.86
N GLY A 480 9.83 -2.05 10.04
CA GLY A 480 11.27 -1.99 10.28
C GLY A 480 11.69 -3.07 11.27
N GLY A 481 12.90 -3.60 11.09
CA GLY A 481 13.51 -4.57 11.99
C GLY A 481 15.02 -4.48 11.92
N SER A 482 15.70 -5.01 12.92
CA SER A 482 17.15 -4.83 13.04
C SER A 482 17.96 -5.80 12.20
N ASP A 483 17.48 -7.04 12.00
CA ASP A 483 18.28 -8.13 11.40
C ASP A 483 19.59 -8.33 12.19
N ALA A 484 19.44 -8.23 13.52
CA ALA A 484 20.56 -8.33 14.45
C ALA A 484 20.90 -9.79 14.67
N HIS A 485 22.19 -10.11 14.57
CA HIS A 485 22.77 -11.41 14.79
C HIS A 485 23.40 -11.44 16.18
N GLY A 486 22.56 -11.34 17.20
CA GLY A 486 23.03 -11.10 18.56
C GLY A 486 23.34 -9.63 18.86
N ASP A 487 23.77 -8.86 17.87
CA ASP A 487 24.12 -7.43 17.90
C ASP A 487 23.28 -6.56 18.87
N PHE A 488 23.74 -6.39 20.12
CA PHE A 488 23.05 -5.51 21.06
C PHE A 488 23.56 -4.07 20.95
N SER A 489 24.87 -3.87 20.86
CA SER A 489 25.48 -2.54 20.68
C SER A 489 26.47 -2.41 19.52
N HIS A 490 26.93 -3.53 18.97
CA HIS A 490 27.89 -3.58 17.87
C HIS A 490 27.37 -4.51 16.78
N THR A 491 27.86 -4.29 15.56
CA THR A 491 27.76 -5.26 14.45
C THR A 491 28.80 -6.36 14.69
N THR A 492 28.35 -7.58 14.93
CA THR A 492 29.17 -8.80 15.07
C THR A 492 29.43 -9.47 13.72
N THR A 493 28.74 -9.04 12.65
CA THR A 493 28.84 -9.62 11.31
C THR A 493 29.65 -8.77 10.32
N VAL A 494 30.26 -9.46 9.35
CA VAL A 494 31.30 -9.03 8.40
C VAL A 494 30.84 -7.98 7.35
N ILE A 495 29.62 -7.43 7.45
CA ILE A 495 29.00 -6.65 6.36
C ILE A 495 28.97 -5.14 6.66
N GLY A 496 30.05 -4.44 6.28
CA GLY A 496 30.06 -3.00 6.02
C GLY A 496 29.89 -2.06 7.23
N PRO A 497 29.83 -0.73 7.02
CA PRO A 497 29.75 0.27 8.09
C PRO A 497 28.32 0.48 8.63
N PHE A 498 27.46 -0.53 8.52
CA PHE A 498 26.04 -0.43 8.82
C PHE A 498 25.74 -0.81 10.27
N ASP A 499 24.69 -0.20 10.82
CA ASP A 499 24.36 -0.28 12.24
C ASP A 499 23.02 -0.99 12.41
N ASN A 500 23.08 -2.30 12.61
CA ASN A 500 21.95 -3.22 12.71
C ASN A 500 21.64 -3.60 14.17
N ALA A 501 22.11 -2.82 15.15
CA ALA A 501 21.92 -3.15 16.56
C ALA A 501 20.43 -3.34 16.92
N PHE A 502 20.15 -4.31 17.78
CA PHE A 502 18.81 -4.74 18.14
C PHE A 502 17.91 -3.58 18.60
N GLY A 503 16.72 -3.47 17.99
CA GLY A 503 15.74 -2.44 18.35
C GLY A 503 16.11 -1.01 17.96
N LYS A 504 17.20 -0.79 17.21
CA LYS A 504 17.60 0.55 16.76
C LYS A 504 16.71 1.08 15.64
N VAL A 505 16.37 0.24 14.67
CA VAL A 505 15.16 0.37 13.85
C VAL A 505 14.08 -0.49 14.49
N ARG A 506 12.86 0.04 14.62
CA ARG A 506 11.76 -0.66 15.31
C ARG A 506 10.43 -0.47 14.63
N THR A 507 9.53 -1.40 14.88
CA THR A 507 8.12 -1.35 14.50
C THR A 507 7.25 -1.13 15.73
N TYR A 508 6.53 -0.02 15.76
CA TYR A 508 5.43 0.17 16.71
C TYR A 508 4.16 -0.49 16.16
N ILE A 509 3.43 -1.20 17.02
CA ILE A 509 2.13 -1.80 16.68
C ILE A 509 1.03 -1.20 17.55
N TYR A 510 -0.16 -1.02 16.98
CA TYR A 510 -1.36 -0.65 17.73
C TYR A 510 -2.10 -1.90 18.19
N SER A 511 -2.32 -2.02 19.50
CA SER A 511 -3.13 -3.09 20.07
C SER A 511 -3.79 -2.64 21.37
N GLU A 512 -5.13 -2.66 21.40
CA GLU A 512 -5.90 -2.35 22.62
C GLU A 512 -5.65 -3.38 23.72
N GLU A 513 -5.51 -4.65 23.33
CA GLU A 513 -5.19 -5.76 24.21
C GLU A 513 -3.83 -6.33 23.81
N PHE A 514 -2.79 -5.94 24.54
CA PHE A 514 -1.41 -6.37 24.28
C PHE A 514 -1.25 -7.87 24.52
N THR A 515 -1.55 -8.64 23.46
CA THR A 515 -1.61 -10.09 23.39
C THR A 515 -0.79 -10.60 22.21
N HIS A 516 -0.44 -11.89 22.20
CA HIS A 516 0.24 -12.51 21.06
C HIS A 516 -0.58 -12.31 19.77
N ASP A 517 -1.86 -12.64 19.82
CA ASP A 517 -2.79 -12.43 18.69
C ASP A 517 -2.97 -10.94 18.38
N GLY A 518 -2.95 -10.07 19.39
CA GLY A 518 -3.02 -8.61 19.21
C GLY A 518 -1.86 -8.07 18.38
N ILE A 519 -0.63 -8.53 18.63
CA ILE A 519 0.57 -8.16 17.85
C ILE A 519 0.46 -8.70 16.41
N LEU A 520 0.13 -9.98 16.26
CA LEU A 520 0.00 -10.60 14.93
C LEU A 520 -1.10 -9.92 14.08
N ASN A 521 -2.26 -9.63 14.69
CA ASN A 521 -3.33 -8.91 14.01
C ASN A 521 -2.92 -7.49 13.63
N ALA A 522 -2.12 -6.81 14.45
CA ALA A 522 -1.65 -5.48 14.13
C ALA A 522 -0.73 -5.47 12.91
N LEU A 523 0.25 -6.40 12.87
CA LEU A 523 1.13 -6.58 11.71
C LEU A 523 0.30 -6.96 10.46
N LYS A 524 -0.61 -7.93 10.58
CA LYS A 524 -1.44 -8.41 9.48
C LYS A 524 -2.29 -7.34 8.81
N ASN A 525 -2.78 -6.37 9.58
CA ASN A 525 -3.71 -5.32 9.12
C ASN A 525 -3.04 -3.95 8.96
N GLY A 526 -1.71 -3.88 9.07
CA GLY A 526 -0.98 -2.63 8.88
C GLY A 526 -1.20 -1.62 9.98
N HIS A 527 -1.64 -2.04 11.16
CA HIS A 527 -1.75 -1.23 12.37
C HIS A 527 -0.34 -1.04 12.97
N SER A 528 0.62 -0.62 12.14
CA SER A 528 2.03 -0.55 12.48
C SER A 528 2.73 0.66 11.85
N ILE A 529 3.86 1.04 12.46
CA ILE A 529 4.69 2.20 12.10
C ILE A 529 6.15 1.78 12.23
N MET A 530 7.01 2.13 11.27
CA MET A 530 8.46 1.96 11.41
C MET A 530 9.13 3.27 11.81
N SER A 531 10.09 3.20 12.74
CA SER A 531 10.78 4.36 13.31
C SER A 531 12.17 3.97 13.82
N ASP A 532 13.11 4.91 13.83
CA ASP A 532 14.39 4.80 14.55
C ASP A 532 14.43 5.65 15.85
N GLY A 533 13.37 6.40 16.13
CA GLY A 533 13.30 7.32 17.27
C GLY A 533 11.87 7.77 17.61
N PRO A 534 11.35 8.80 16.93
CA PRO A 534 10.07 9.43 17.25
C PRO A 534 8.86 8.52 16.96
N LEU A 535 7.74 8.76 17.65
CA LEU A 535 6.46 8.12 17.36
C LEU A 535 5.46 9.16 16.86
N VAL A 536 4.86 8.93 15.70
CA VAL A 536 3.83 9.80 15.10
C VAL A 536 2.64 8.95 14.67
N ILE A 537 1.48 9.20 15.26
CA ILE A 537 0.24 8.49 14.95
C ILE A 537 -0.79 9.46 14.40
N PHE A 538 -1.74 8.96 13.62
CA PHE A 538 -2.88 9.74 13.18
C PHE A 538 -4.13 8.89 13.05
N ASN A 539 -5.27 9.55 13.10
CA ASN A 539 -6.57 8.98 12.80
C ASN A 539 -7.40 9.95 11.96
N ILE A 540 -8.37 9.41 11.22
CA ILE A 540 -9.31 10.17 10.41
C ILE A 540 -10.71 9.87 10.91
N THR A 541 -11.50 10.93 11.14
CA THR A 541 -12.91 10.82 11.52
C THR A 541 -13.79 11.42 10.42
N ASN A 542 -14.85 10.72 10.03
CA ASN A 542 -15.79 11.19 9.00
C ASN A 542 -16.99 11.96 9.58
N GLU A 543 -17.87 12.45 8.70
CA GLU A 543 -19.09 13.18 9.09
C GLU A 543 -20.08 12.36 9.93
N ARG A 544 -19.97 11.02 9.93
CA ARG A 544 -20.79 10.12 10.73
C ARG A 544 -20.23 9.88 12.14
N GLY A 545 -19.03 10.38 12.43
CA GLY A 545 -18.33 10.17 13.69
C GLY A 545 -17.64 8.80 13.79
N GLU A 546 -17.47 8.10 12.67
CA GLU A 546 -16.63 6.89 12.60
C GLU A 546 -15.17 7.31 12.51
N THR A 547 -14.27 6.60 13.20
CA THR A 547 -12.83 6.88 13.23
C THR A 547 -12.04 5.68 12.69
N ALA A 548 -11.11 5.94 11.79
CA ALA A 548 -10.14 4.99 11.27
C ALA A 548 -8.73 5.34 11.79
N ILE A 549 -7.95 4.33 12.14
CA ILE A 549 -6.53 4.46 12.49
C ILE A 549 -5.65 3.95 11.35
N ILE A 550 -4.34 4.11 11.48
CA ILE A 550 -3.32 3.59 10.54
C ILE A 550 -3.62 2.12 10.20
N GLY A 551 -3.71 1.80 8.90
CA GLY A 551 -4.06 0.49 8.36
C GLY A 551 -5.56 0.33 8.00
N ASP A 552 -6.45 1.12 8.59
CA ASP A 552 -7.89 1.03 8.35
C ASP A 552 -8.33 1.72 7.04
N GLU A 553 -9.60 1.50 6.68
CA GLU A 553 -10.31 2.22 5.64
C GLU A 553 -11.46 3.05 6.23
N ILE A 554 -11.63 4.28 5.71
CA ILE A 554 -12.76 5.14 6.03
C ILE A 554 -13.45 5.65 4.77
N THR A 555 -14.78 5.70 4.83
CA THR A 555 -15.62 6.27 3.77
C THR A 555 -16.29 7.54 4.26
N GLY A 556 -16.16 8.65 3.54
CA GLY A 556 -16.80 9.91 3.91
C GLY A 556 -16.45 11.05 2.96
N TYR A 557 -17.13 12.18 3.14
CA TYR A 557 -16.89 13.40 2.37
C TYR A 557 -16.29 14.52 3.20
N ASP A 558 -16.62 14.59 4.50
CA ASP A 558 -15.98 15.54 5.41
C ASP A 558 -15.09 14.74 6.36
N LEU A 559 -13.78 14.92 6.20
CA LEU A 559 -12.77 14.16 6.93
C LEU A 559 -11.98 15.09 7.86
N THR A 560 -11.93 14.72 9.13
CA THR A 560 -11.12 15.36 10.17
C THR A 560 -9.91 14.51 10.47
N LEU A 561 -8.71 15.05 10.23
CA LEU A 561 -7.44 14.42 10.53
C LEU A 561 -6.96 14.86 11.92
N ASN A 562 -6.66 13.90 12.80
CA ASN A 562 -6.06 14.14 14.11
C ASN A 562 -4.73 13.41 14.20
N ILE A 563 -3.71 14.11 14.68
CA ILE A 563 -2.32 13.66 14.68
C ILE A 563 -1.74 13.92 16.05
N GLN A 564 -0.96 12.97 16.53
CA GLN A 564 -0.24 13.06 17.78
C GLN A 564 1.19 12.59 17.55
N TRP A 565 2.13 13.22 18.24
CA TRP A 565 3.52 12.80 18.20
C TRP A 565 4.16 12.90 19.56
N GLU A 566 5.15 12.04 19.76
CA GLU A 566 6.02 11.99 20.92
C GLU A 566 7.45 11.64 20.47
N SER A 567 8.42 12.27 21.12
CA SER A 567 9.86 12.09 20.95
C SER A 567 10.54 12.42 22.29
N THR A 568 11.82 12.15 22.41
CA THR A 568 12.62 12.41 23.62
C THR A 568 13.78 13.33 23.34
N LEU A 569 14.47 13.81 24.37
CA LEU A 569 15.71 14.57 24.19
C LEU A 569 16.80 13.76 23.49
N GLU A 570 16.75 12.44 23.59
CA GLU A 570 17.62 11.49 22.87
C GLU A 570 17.43 11.65 21.36
N PHE A 571 16.18 11.54 20.88
CA PHE A 571 15.85 11.56 19.45
C PHE A 571 15.58 12.97 18.87
N GLY A 572 15.51 14.00 19.72
CA GLY A 572 15.31 15.38 19.30
C GLY A 572 13.85 15.76 19.06
N ASN A 573 13.60 17.03 18.75
CA ASN A 573 12.26 17.54 18.48
C ASN A 573 11.78 17.08 17.11
N VAL A 574 10.49 16.75 16.96
CA VAL A 574 9.90 16.45 15.64
C VAL A 574 9.88 17.72 14.80
N SER A 575 10.80 17.84 13.84
CA SER A 575 11.06 19.08 13.09
C SER A 575 10.13 19.23 11.87
N HIS A 576 9.76 18.12 11.22
CA HIS A 576 8.89 18.10 10.05
C HIS A 576 7.92 16.92 10.10
N ILE A 577 6.68 17.15 9.68
CA ILE A 577 5.69 16.11 9.40
C ILE A 577 5.16 16.34 7.98
N TYR A 578 5.41 15.38 7.09
CA TYR A 578 4.97 15.35 5.71
C TYR A 578 3.70 14.52 5.58
N PHE A 579 2.62 15.16 5.14
CA PHE A 579 1.36 14.50 4.82
C PHE A 579 1.37 14.09 3.38
N ILE A 580 1.21 12.80 3.14
CA ILE A 580 1.36 12.24 1.81
C ILE A 580 -0.01 11.69 1.40
N LEU A 581 -0.51 12.19 0.26
CA LEU A 581 -1.77 11.76 -0.35
C LEU A 581 -1.47 10.95 -1.60
N GLY A 582 -1.93 9.70 -1.60
CA GLY A 582 -1.93 8.84 -2.78
C GLY A 582 -3.32 8.75 -3.40
N VAL A 583 -3.38 8.87 -4.73
CA VAL A 583 -4.60 8.62 -5.50
C VAL A 583 -4.41 7.34 -6.32
N ILE A 584 -5.24 6.33 -6.07
CA ILE A 584 -5.11 5.01 -6.71
C ILE A 584 -5.24 5.16 -8.24
N GLY A 585 -4.32 4.54 -8.97
CA GLY A 585 -4.22 4.61 -10.44
C GLY A 585 -3.58 5.90 -10.97
N GLU A 586 -3.09 6.79 -10.10
CA GLU A 586 -2.46 8.05 -10.48
C GLU A 586 -1.10 8.26 -9.81
N THR A 587 -1.04 9.15 -8.82
CA THR A 587 0.20 9.68 -8.25
C THR A 587 0.05 9.86 -6.75
N GLU A 588 1.20 9.91 -6.09
CA GLU A 588 1.33 10.28 -4.69
C GLU A 588 2.07 11.63 -4.60
N GLY A 589 1.67 12.49 -3.66
CA GLY A 589 2.30 13.79 -3.43
C GLY A 589 2.14 14.30 -2.00
N VAL A 590 3.01 15.24 -1.61
CA VAL A 590 2.93 15.90 -0.30
C VAL A 590 1.83 16.97 -0.31
N ILE A 591 1.06 17.07 0.76
CA ILE A 591 0.10 18.15 1.01
C ILE A 591 0.86 19.32 1.65
N ASP A 592 1.35 20.24 0.82
CA ASP A 592 2.20 21.37 1.24
C ASP A 592 1.54 22.31 2.29
N ASP A 593 0.22 22.31 2.41
CA ASP A 593 -0.51 23.17 3.36
C ASP A 593 -0.39 22.69 4.83
N TYR A 594 0.06 21.45 5.05
CA TYR A 594 0.21 20.85 6.37
C TYR A 594 1.68 20.81 6.79
N HIS A 595 2.34 21.97 6.83
CA HIS A 595 3.65 22.10 7.45
C HIS A 595 3.52 22.44 8.94
N LEU A 596 3.97 21.52 9.79
CA LEU A 596 4.30 21.79 11.19
C LEU A 596 5.82 21.96 11.26
N SER A 597 6.31 23.21 11.31
CA SER A 597 7.68 23.48 11.77
C SER A 597 7.62 23.74 13.27
N LEU A 598 7.70 22.67 14.06
CA LEU A 598 7.44 22.73 15.50
C LEU A 598 8.57 22.07 16.27
N ASP A 599 9.46 22.87 16.86
CA ASP A 599 10.49 22.40 17.80
C ASP A 599 9.83 21.93 19.13
N SER A 600 9.17 20.77 19.10
CA SER A 600 8.56 20.16 20.28
C SER A 600 8.75 18.66 20.32
N LEU A 601 9.01 18.15 21.52
CA LEU A 601 9.08 16.72 21.81
C LEU A 601 7.73 16.03 21.64
N SER A 602 6.64 16.66 22.09
CA SER A 602 5.29 16.06 22.04
C SER A 602 4.21 17.10 21.78
N ASN A 603 3.22 16.77 20.95
CA ASN A 603 2.01 17.60 20.77
C ASN A 603 0.89 16.84 20.04
N SER A 604 -0.21 17.54 19.79
CA SER A 604 -1.28 17.08 18.89
C SER A 604 -1.78 18.20 17.99
N LYS A 605 -2.31 17.83 16.81
CA LYS A 605 -2.89 18.75 15.85
C LYS A 605 -4.12 18.16 15.18
N VAL A 606 -5.12 19.00 14.96
CA VAL A 606 -6.37 18.64 14.26
C VAL A 606 -6.51 19.51 13.02
N TYR A 607 -6.82 18.86 11.88
CA TYR A 607 -7.13 19.48 10.60
C TYR A 607 -8.53 19.05 10.17
N THR A 608 -9.44 20.01 10.01
CA THR A 608 -10.86 19.76 9.66
C THR A 608 -11.15 19.96 8.17
N ASP A 609 -10.13 20.27 7.37
CA ASP A 609 -10.25 20.62 5.96
C ASP A 609 -9.64 19.58 5.01
N LEU A 610 -9.28 18.38 5.50
CA LEU A 610 -8.60 17.33 4.73
C LEU A 610 -9.37 16.97 3.45
N ALA A 611 -10.70 16.89 3.55
CA ALA A 611 -11.58 16.65 2.41
C ALA A 611 -11.38 17.62 1.24
N SER A 612 -11.09 18.90 1.52
CA SER A 612 -10.84 19.91 0.49
C SER A 612 -9.51 19.73 -0.24
N LYS A 613 -8.60 18.92 0.33
CA LYS A 613 -7.25 18.64 -0.20
C LYS A 613 -7.19 17.34 -0.99
N ILE A 614 -8.14 16.43 -0.78
CA ILE A 614 -8.25 15.19 -1.53
C ILE A 614 -9.01 15.48 -2.83
N PRO A 615 -8.54 15.04 -4.00
CA PRO A 615 -9.37 15.02 -5.20
C PRO A 615 -10.61 14.16 -4.92
N LEU A 616 -11.75 14.82 -4.63
CA LEU A 616 -12.99 14.29 -4.02
C LEU A 616 -13.73 13.18 -4.80
N MET A 617 -13.08 12.56 -5.78
CA MET A 617 -13.66 11.70 -6.80
C MET A 617 -12.99 10.33 -6.90
N LYS A 618 -11.94 10.05 -6.11
CA LYS A 618 -11.10 8.86 -6.34
C LYS A 618 -10.67 8.24 -5.03
N ASN A 619 -10.68 6.91 -5.00
CA ASN A 619 -10.14 6.14 -3.89
C ASN A 619 -8.65 6.49 -3.75
N GLY A 620 -8.23 6.66 -2.51
CA GLY A 620 -6.87 7.08 -2.19
C GLY A 620 -6.49 6.65 -0.79
N TYR A 621 -5.41 7.22 -0.31
CA TYR A 621 -4.93 7.01 1.04
C TYR A 621 -4.12 8.22 1.52
N VAL A 622 -4.05 8.37 2.84
CA VAL A 622 -3.16 9.33 3.50
C VAL A 622 -2.16 8.55 4.34
N ARG A 623 -0.89 8.95 4.31
CA ARG A 623 0.17 8.45 5.18
C ARG A 623 1.09 9.59 5.63
N ILE A 624 1.95 9.32 6.60
CA ILE A 624 2.84 10.30 7.20
C ILE A 624 4.29 9.82 7.10
N HIS A 625 5.18 10.76 6.79
CA HIS A 625 6.61 10.67 7.06
C HIS A 625 6.97 11.86 7.95
N ALA A 626 7.71 11.64 9.04
CA ALA A 626 8.19 12.74 9.88
C ALA A 626 9.66 12.58 10.23
N THR A 627 10.32 13.70 10.51
CA THR A 627 11.74 13.76 10.86
C THR A 627 11.98 14.61 12.11
N THR A 628 13.07 14.37 12.83
CA THR A 628 13.50 15.17 13.98
C THR A 628 14.62 16.16 13.62
N ASP A 629 14.92 17.09 14.53
CA ASP A 629 16.07 18.01 14.40
C ASP A 629 17.43 17.32 14.57
N LYS A 630 17.44 16.05 15.01
CA LYS A 630 18.62 15.19 15.09
C LYS A 630 18.73 14.15 13.97
N GLY A 631 17.81 14.17 12.99
CA GLY A 631 17.88 13.30 11.81
C GLY A 631 17.19 11.94 11.95
N HIS A 632 16.45 11.70 13.04
CA HIS A 632 15.62 10.50 13.18
C HIS A 632 14.33 10.63 12.37
N SER A 633 13.78 9.50 11.92
CA SER A 633 12.65 9.43 10.99
C SER A 633 11.59 8.41 11.42
N VAL A 634 10.36 8.64 10.98
CA VAL A 634 9.23 7.74 11.19
C VAL A 634 8.34 7.70 9.96
N TYR A 635 7.88 6.50 9.60
CA TYR A 635 7.03 6.24 8.44
C TYR A 635 5.82 5.41 8.85
N THR A 636 4.63 5.89 8.49
CA THR A 636 3.37 5.22 8.84
C THR A 636 2.80 4.44 7.65
N ASN A 637 2.09 3.36 7.95
CA ASN A 637 1.16 2.74 6.99
C ASN A 637 -0.02 3.68 6.69
N PRO A 638 -0.71 3.50 5.54
CA PRO A 638 -1.79 4.40 5.13
C PRO A 638 -3.08 4.22 5.94
N ILE A 639 -3.88 5.28 5.99
CA ILE A 639 -5.34 5.18 6.15
C ILE A 639 -5.98 5.31 4.78
N TRP A 640 -6.73 4.30 4.37
CA TRP A 640 -7.43 4.28 3.08
C TRP A 640 -8.68 5.14 3.14
N ILE A 641 -8.92 5.89 2.07
CA ILE A 641 -10.06 6.79 1.94
C ILE A 641 -10.83 6.41 0.69
N SER A 642 -12.10 6.11 0.87
CA SER A 642 -13.05 5.83 -0.21
C SER A 642 -14.17 6.87 -0.23
N SER A 643 -14.61 7.27 -1.42
CA SER A 643 -15.82 8.08 -1.54
C SER A 643 -17.05 7.17 -1.40
N SER A 644 -18.11 7.63 -0.70
CA SER A 644 -19.36 6.86 -0.73
C SER A 644 -19.97 6.95 -2.12
N ALA A 645 -20.46 5.82 -2.63
CA ALA A 645 -21.28 5.82 -3.82
C ALA A 645 -22.55 6.65 -3.56
N LEU A 646 -23.01 7.41 -4.56
CA LEU A 646 -24.32 8.05 -4.50
C LEU A 646 -25.40 6.96 -4.58
N ILE A 647 -26.23 6.81 -3.55
CA ILE A 647 -27.24 5.75 -3.47
C ILE A 647 -28.61 6.36 -3.76
N PHE A 648 -29.38 5.70 -4.63
CA PHE A 648 -30.79 6.02 -4.87
C PHE A 648 -31.70 5.18 -3.99
N SER A 649 -32.74 5.82 -3.45
CA SER A 649 -33.82 5.13 -2.75
C SER A 649 -35.17 5.77 -3.07
N ASN A 650 -36.26 5.07 -2.76
CA ASN A 650 -37.64 5.57 -2.92
C ASN A 650 -37.96 6.12 -4.32
N VAL A 651 -37.39 5.54 -5.38
CA VAL A 651 -37.78 5.92 -6.75
C VAL A 651 -39.25 5.61 -6.93
N SER A 652 -40.06 6.62 -7.22
CA SER A 652 -41.50 6.47 -7.37
C SER A 652 -42.06 7.34 -8.49
N ILE A 653 -43.09 6.81 -9.15
CA ILE A 653 -43.87 7.51 -10.18
C ILE A 653 -45.23 7.86 -9.59
N THR A 654 -45.62 9.13 -9.70
CA THR A 654 -46.91 9.65 -9.22
C THR A 654 -47.52 10.62 -10.22
N GLY A 655 -48.79 10.96 -10.05
CA GLY A 655 -49.46 12.00 -10.86
C GLY A 655 -49.42 11.72 -12.36
N ILE A 656 -49.55 10.45 -12.76
CA ILE A 656 -49.61 10.05 -14.17
C ILE A 656 -50.93 10.57 -14.75
N THR A 657 -50.86 11.29 -15.86
CA THR A 657 -52.00 11.71 -16.68
C THR A 657 -51.81 11.17 -18.10
N ALA A 658 -52.67 11.59 -19.03
CA ALA A 658 -52.49 11.28 -20.45
C ALA A 658 -51.25 11.94 -21.08
N ASP A 659 -50.66 12.97 -20.46
CA ASP A 659 -49.59 13.77 -21.04
C ASP A 659 -48.46 14.14 -20.06
N SER A 660 -48.52 13.67 -18.82
CA SER A 660 -47.56 14.04 -17.78
C SER A 660 -47.36 12.93 -16.74
N ALA A 661 -46.23 13.00 -16.02
CA ALA A 661 -45.91 12.14 -14.88
C ALA A 661 -44.90 12.82 -13.97
N ILE A 662 -44.95 12.55 -12.66
CA ILE A 662 -43.99 13.06 -11.68
C ILE A 662 -43.11 11.92 -11.21
N ILE A 663 -41.79 12.08 -11.38
CA ILE A 663 -40.77 11.13 -10.95
C ILE A 663 -40.07 11.70 -9.72
N THR A 664 -40.05 10.93 -8.63
CA THR A 664 -39.38 11.31 -7.39
C THR A 664 -38.39 10.24 -6.96
N TRP A 665 -37.32 10.65 -6.26
CA TRP A 665 -36.35 9.76 -5.65
C TRP A 665 -35.58 10.47 -4.54
N ASP A 666 -34.96 9.69 -3.66
CA ASP A 666 -34.08 10.18 -2.60
C ASP A 666 -32.62 9.80 -2.87
N THR A 667 -31.69 10.64 -2.40
CA THR A 667 -30.25 10.38 -2.39
C THR A 667 -29.66 10.48 -0.99
N ASN A 668 -28.55 9.77 -0.74
CA ASN A 668 -27.80 9.81 0.54
C ASN A 668 -26.99 11.11 0.75
N GLY A 669 -27.02 12.05 -0.19
CA GLY A 669 -26.29 13.31 -0.13
C GLY A 669 -26.79 14.33 -1.16
N LEU A 670 -26.47 15.62 -0.98
CA LEU A 670 -26.91 16.69 -1.87
C LEU A 670 -26.42 16.47 -3.31
N SER A 671 -27.35 16.38 -4.26
CA SER A 671 -27.01 16.10 -5.66
C SER A 671 -28.01 16.68 -6.66
N SER A 672 -27.60 16.75 -7.92
CA SER A 672 -28.43 17.24 -9.02
C SER A 672 -29.58 16.29 -9.36
N SER A 673 -30.60 16.78 -10.07
CA SER A 673 -31.76 15.98 -10.48
C SER A 673 -31.82 15.81 -11.99
N LEU A 674 -31.71 14.59 -12.53
CA LEU A 674 -31.85 14.32 -13.97
C LEU A 674 -32.68 13.05 -14.21
N VAL A 675 -33.71 13.16 -15.04
CA VAL A 675 -34.46 12.02 -15.61
C VAL A 675 -34.15 11.94 -17.09
N LYS A 676 -33.69 10.77 -17.55
CA LYS A 676 -33.58 10.43 -18.97
C LYS A 676 -34.68 9.43 -19.31
N TYR A 677 -35.40 9.64 -20.40
CA TYR A 677 -36.55 8.82 -20.76
C TYR A 677 -36.73 8.67 -22.28
N GLY A 678 -37.47 7.66 -22.71
CA GLY A 678 -37.77 7.36 -24.12
C GLY A 678 -38.85 6.27 -24.23
N THR A 679 -39.30 5.97 -25.45
CA THR A 679 -40.37 4.96 -25.70
C THR A 679 -39.82 3.57 -26.00
N GLU A 680 -38.50 3.41 -26.02
CA GLU A 680 -37.81 2.13 -26.25
C GLU A 680 -36.90 1.83 -25.05
N SER A 681 -37.03 0.63 -24.49
CA SER A 681 -36.17 0.17 -23.38
C SER A 681 -34.69 0.24 -23.77
N GLY A 682 -33.88 0.80 -22.88
CA GLY A 682 -32.45 1.06 -23.06
C GLY A 682 -32.11 2.27 -23.93
N SER A 683 -33.10 2.98 -24.49
CA SER A 683 -32.92 4.11 -25.40
C SER A 683 -33.64 5.36 -24.92
N TYR A 684 -32.91 6.21 -24.19
CA TYR A 684 -33.45 7.43 -23.58
C TYR A 684 -33.13 8.68 -24.43
N THR A 685 -33.98 8.95 -25.42
CA THR A 685 -33.78 10.06 -26.38
C THR A 685 -34.17 11.43 -25.82
N LEU A 686 -34.86 11.48 -24.68
CA LEU A 686 -35.34 12.69 -24.02
C LEU A 686 -34.75 12.83 -22.61
N GLN A 687 -34.68 14.06 -22.11
CA GLN A 687 -34.20 14.32 -20.75
C GLN A 687 -34.84 15.56 -20.11
N LYS A 688 -34.93 15.55 -18.78
CA LYS A 688 -35.40 16.67 -17.97
C LYS A 688 -34.57 16.76 -16.69
N TYR A 689 -34.19 17.96 -16.28
CA TYR A 689 -33.33 18.15 -15.11
C TYR A 689 -33.72 19.39 -14.28
N ASP A 690 -33.25 19.38 -13.04
CA ASP A 690 -33.21 20.54 -12.13
C ASP A 690 -31.75 20.74 -11.68
N LEU A 691 -31.32 22.00 -11.64
CA LEU A 691 -29.96 22.42 -11.29
C LEU A 691 -29.75 22.58 -9.79
N VAL A 692 -30.81 22.56 -8.97
CA VAL A 692 -30.69 22.69 -7.52
C VAL A 692 -30.29 21.35 -6.92
N ASN A 693 -29.20 21.36 -6.14
CA ASN A 693 -28.77 20.18 -5.40
C ASN A 693 -29.66 19.95 -4.18
N VAL A 694 -30.26 18.77 -4.10
CA VAL A 694 -31.20 18.36 -3.05
C VAL A 694 -30.97 16.89 -2.69
N THR A 695 -31.56 16.43 -1.59
CA THR A 695 -31.61 15.00 -1.21
C THR A 695 -32.94 14.35 -1.57
N TYR A 696 -34.00 15.14 -1.71
CA TYR A 696 -35.32 14.72 -2.20
C TYR A 696 -35.54 15.35 -3.57
N HIS A 697 -35.64 14.51 -4.59
CA HIS A 697 -35.72 14.92 -5.99
C HIS A 697 -37.15 14.77 -6.51
N SER A 698 -37.58 15.71 -7.35
CA SER A 698 -38.90 15.69 -7.98
C SER A 698 -38.87 16.33 -9.35
N ILE A 699 -39.06 15.53 -10.40
CA ILE A 699 -39.07 15.97 -11.79
C ILE A 699 -40.46 15.72 -12.39
N HIS A 700 -41.10 16.79 -12.85
CA HIS A 700 -42.36 16.71 -13.59
C HIS A 700 -42.08 16.64 -15.09
N LEU A 701 -42.43 15.51 -15.69
CA LEU A 701 -42.43 15.29 -17.14
C LEU A 701 -43.78 15.74 -17.71
N PHE A 702 -43.76 16.47 -18.83
CA PHE A 702 -44.96 16.97 -19.52
C PHE A 702 -44.79 16.86 -21.03
N GLY A 703 -45.91 16.86 -21.77
CA GLY A 703 -45.91 16.67 -23.22
C GLY A 703 -45.63 15.23 -23.64
N LEU A 704 -45.97 14.27 -22.78
CA LEU A 704 -45.94 12.85 -23.09
C LEU A 704 -47.10 12.49 -24.02
N LEU A 705 -46.96 11.40 -24.76
CA LEU A 705 -48.03 10.86 -25.59
C LEU A 705 -49.01 10.06 -24.73
N PRO A 706 -50.33 10.16 -24.94
CA PRO A 706 -51.32 9.30 -24.28
C PRO A 706 -51.13 7.83 -24.61
N ASP A 707 -51.57 6.95 -23.71
CA ASP A 707 -51.52 5.48 -23.86
C ASP A 707 -50.15 4.95 -24.32
N THR A 708 -49.07 5.60 -23.86
CA THR A 708 -47.71 5.34 -24.32
C THR A 708 -46.83 4.92 -23.16
N THR A 709 -46.12 3.81 -23.33
CA THR A 709 -45.14 3.34 -22.35
C THR A 709 -43.80 4.06 -22.57
N TYR A 710 -43.32 4.71 -21.52
CA TYR A 710 -42.02 5.34 -21.45
C TYR A 710 -41.11 4.57 -20.49
N TYR A 711 -39.87 4.34 -20.92
CA TYR A 711 -38.79 3.81 -20.10
C TYR A 711 -37.90 4.96 -19.66
N PHE A 712 -37.48 4.95 -18.40
CA PHE A 712 -36.67 6.03 -17.84
C PHE A 712 -35.66 5.52 -16.81
N VAL A 713 -34.65 6.37 -16.59
CA VAL A 713 -33.64 6.23 -15.54
C VAL A 713 -33.45 7.57 -14.86
N VAL A 714 -33.24 7.53 -13.54
CA VAL A 714 -32.81 8.71 -12.78
C VAL A 714 -31.29 8.73 -12.70
N ASN A 715 -30.73 9.93 -12.74
CA ASN A 715 -29.31 10.18 -12.62
C ASN A 715 -29.11 11.43 -11.76
N SER A 716 -28.10 11.39 -10.91
CA SER A 716 -27.75 12.50 -10.03
C SER A 716 -26.25 12.58 -9.91
N THR A 717 -25.76 13.82 -9.82
CA THR A 717 -24.35 14.14 -9.63
C THR A 717 -24.22 15.04 -8.41
N ASP A 718 -23.41 14.65 -7.43
CA ASP A 718 -23.16 15.50 -6.26
C ASP A 718 -22.27 16.72 -6.60
N GLN A 719 -22.08 17.61 -5.63
CA GLN A 719 -21.21 18.78 -5.79
C GLN A 719 -19.73 18.44 -6.01
N HIS A 720 -19.34 17.19 -5.76
CA HIS A 720 -17.99 16.68 -5.91
C HIS A 720 -17.78 16.01 -7.29
N GLY A 721 -18.85 15.76 -8.04
CA GLY A 721 -18.84 15.15 -9.37
C GLY A 721 -19.21 13.65 -9.38
N ASN A 722 -19.47 13.04 -8.21
CA ASN A 722 -19.84 11.62 -8.13
C ASN A 722 -21.22 11.45 -8.75
N SER A 723 -21.31 10.60 -9.76
CA SER A 723 -22.56 10.38 -10.51
C SER A 723 -22.98 8.93 -10.43
N ASN A 724 -24.28 8.67 -10.24
CA ASN A 724 -24.85 7.34 -10.34
C ASN A 724 -26.09 7.34 -11.25
N GLN A 725 -26.47 6.18 -11.76
CA GLN A 725 -27.70 5.97 -12.52
C GLN A 725 -28.51 4.82 -11.89
N SER A 726 -29.82 4.98 -11.82
CA SER A 726 -30.69 3.90 -11.37
C SER A 726 -30.79 2.76 -12.38
N ASN A 727 -31.37 1.63 -11.97
CA ASN A 727 -31.97 0.69 -12.93
C ASN A 727 -33.06 1.39 -13.76
N GLU A 728 -33.40 0.79 -14.89
CA GLU A 728 -34.52 1.24 -15.73
C GLU A 728 -35.86 0.99 -15.02
N TYR A 729 -36.75 1.96 -15.13
CA TYR A 729 -38.15 1.88 -14.74
C TYR A 729 -39.02 2.22 -15.95
N ASP A 730 -40.27 1.79 -15.91
CA ASP A 730 -41.27 2.16 -16.91
C ASP A 730 -42.47 2.86 -16.27
N LEU A 731 -43.17 3.65 -17.10
CA LEU A 731 -44.49 4.18 -16.81
C LEU A 731 -45.32 4.17 -18.09
N THR A 732 -46.61 3.94 -17.97
CA THR A 732 -47.57 4.09 -19.07
C THR A 732 -48.47 5.27 -18.77
N THR A 733 -48.52 6.25 -19.66
CA THR A 733 -49.45 7.38 -19.55
C THR A 733 -50.89 6.90 -19.68
N GLU A 734 -51.82 7.67 -19.11
CA GLU A 734 -53.24 7.34 -19.21
C GLU A 734 -53.75 7.52 -20.65
N ILE A 735 -54.89 6.90 -20.96
CA ILE A 735 -55.61 7.18 -22.21
C ILE A 735 -56.17 8.60 -22.14
N LEU A 736 -56.23 9.29 -23.28
CA LEU A 736 -56.83 10.62 -23.33
C LEU A 736 -58.36 10.53 -23.14
N HIS A 737 -58.87 11.25 -22.16
CA HIS A 737 -60.29 11.32 -21.82
C HIS A 737 -60.86 12.69 -22.19
N ILE A 738 -61.93 12.71 -22.98
CA ILE A 738 -62.73 13.92 -23.25
C ILE A 738 -64.06 13.78 -22.49
N PRO A 739 -64.23 14.45 -21.35
CA PRO A 739 -65.48 14.39 -20.60
C PRO A 739 -66.59 15.14 -21.35
N LEU A 740 -67.75 14.52 -21.48
CA LEU A 740 -68.92 15.06 -22.16
C LEU A 740 -70.10 15.11 -21.18
N GLN A 741 -70.83 16.24 -21.17
CA GLN A 741 -71.98 16.42 -20.28
C GLN A 741 -73.28 16.35 -21.05
N ALA A 742 -74.38 15.97 -20.40
CA ALA A 742 -75.71 15.99 -21.00
C ALA A 742 -76.03 17.36 -21.63
N GLY A 743 -76.47 17.36 -22.89
CA GLY A 743 -76.62 18.57 -23.69
C GLY A 743 -75.54 18.72 -24.77
N TRP A 744 -75.36 19.94 -25.26
CA TRP A 744 -74.40 20.22 -26.32
C TRP A 744 -72.98 20.26 -25.77
N ASN A 745 -72.04 19.62 -26.46
CA ASN A 745 -70.61 19.73 -26.21
C ASN A 745 -69.90 20.10 -27.51
N LEU A 746 -68.89 20.97 -27.43
CA LEU A 746 -68.04 21.32 -28.56
C LEU A 746 -66.64 20.76 -28.36
N ILE A 747 -66.31 19.74 -29.12
CA ILE A 747 -65.06 19.00 -28.97
C ILE A 747 -64.24 18.98 -30.26
N SER A 748 -63.01 18.49 -30.13
CA SER A 748 -62.19 18.07 -31.25
C SER A 748 -61.44 16.79 -30.91
N LEU A 749 -60.87 16.14 -31.93
CA LEU A 749 -60.00 15.00 -31.74
C LEU A 749 -58.54 15.48 -31.82
N PRO A 750 -57.77 15.45 -30.73
CA PRO A 750 -56.37 15.86 -30.75
C PRO A 750 -55.42 14.75 -31.22
N LEU A 751 -55.91 13.50 -31.31
CA LEU A 751 -55.21 12.34 -31.87
C LEU A 751 -55.95 11.84 -33.12
N ILE A 752 -55.22 11.25 -34.06
CA ILE A 752 -55.76 10.55 -35.24
C ILE A 752 -56.21 9.15 -34.79
N PRO A 753 -57.52 8.87 -34.73
CA PRO A 753 -57.99 7.52 -34.43
C PRO A 753 -57.55 6.52 -35.50
N GLU A 754 -57.30 5.27 -35.11
CA GLU A 754 -56.98 4.19 -36.08
C GLU A 754 -58.07 4.03 -37.15
N ASP A 755 -59.33 4.24 -36.76
CA ASP A 755 -60.49 4.29 -37.65
C ASP A 755 -61.24 5.61 -37.43
N THR A 756 -61.22 6.48 -38.42
CA THR A 756 -61.84 7.81 -38.36
C THR A 756 -63.35 7.78 -38.61
N SER A 757 -63.98 6.63 -38.86
CA SER A 757 -65.43 6.57 -39.03
C SER A 757 -66.15 7.00 -37.75
N VAL A 758 -67.25 7.77 -37.91
CA VAL A 758 -68.00 8.32 -36.76
C VAL A 758 -68.45 7.21 -35.81
N ASP A 759 -68.88 6.06 -36.34
CA ASP A 759 -69.30 4.90 -35.56
C ASP A 759 -68.18 4.35 -34.66
N MET A 760 -66.95 4.25 -35.18
CA MET A 760 -65.82 3.73 -34.43
C MET A 760 -65.31 4.71 -33.40
N VAL A 761 -65.18 5.99 -33.77
CA VAL A 761 -64.76 7.05 -32.85
C VAL A 761 -65.72 7.17 -31.68
N LEU A 762 -67.04 7.14 -31.93
CA LEU A 762 -68.05 7.32 -30.89
C LEU A 762 -68.49 6.01 -30.22
N SER A 763 -67.87 4.88 -30.56
CA SER A 763 -68.16 3.59 -29.94
C SER A 763 -68.04 3.58 -28.40
N PRO A 764 -67.13 4.34 -27.75
CA PRO A 764 -67.03 4.34 -26.30
C PRO A 764 -68.23 4.99 -25.60
N ILE A 765 -68.96 5.87 -26.29
CA ILE A 765 -70.13 6.59 -25.78
C ILE A 765 -71.43 6.17 -26.50
N MET A 766 -71.43 4.96 -27.06
CA MET A 766 -72.53 4.48 -27.89
C MET A 766 -73.83 4.38 -27.08
N GLY A 767 -74.85 5.11 -27.51
CA GLY A 767 -76.16 5.17 -26.86
C GLY A 767 -76.40 6.43 -26.03
N ASP A 768 -75.34 7.19 -25.73
CA ASP A 768 -75.38 8.36 -24.85
C ASP A 768 -75.35 9.69 -25.61
N TYR A 769 -75.52 9.67 -26.93
CA TYR A 769 -75.67 10.84 -27.78
C TYR A 769 -76.82 10.69 -28.77
N SER A 770 -77.35 11.82 -29.24
CA SER A 770 -78.50 11.88 -30.16
C SER A 770 -78.16 12.40 -31.54
N ILE A 771 -77.25 13.37 -31.67
CA ILE A 771 -76.87 13.94 -32.96
C ILE A 771 -75.48 14.58 -32.89
N ILE A 772 -74.72 14.48 -33.97
CA ILE A 772 -73.43 15.14 -34.16
C ILE A 772 -73.50 16.07 -35.36
N TRP A 773 -72.89 17.24 -35.22
CA TRP A 773 -72.70 18.20 -36.28
C TRP A 773 -71.23 18.57 -36.45
N ALA A 774 -70.81 18.71 -37.70
CA ALA A 774 -69.55 19.34 -38.09
C ALA A 774 -69.84 20.45 -39.10
N TYR A 775 -68.93 21.41 -39.22
CA TYR A 775 -69.05 22.52 -40.17
C TYR A 775 -67.86 22.54 -41.11
N ASN A 776 -68.13 22.56 -42.41
CA ASN A 776 -67.14 22.60 -43.48
C ASN A 776 -67.30 23.89 -44.29
N ALA A 777 -66.49 24.91 -43.98
CA ALA A 777 -66.52 26.21 -44.66
C ALA A 777 -66.22 26.13 -46.17
N SER A 778 -65.61 25.04 -46.64
CA SER A 778 -65.29 24.86 -48.06
C SER A 778 -66.48 24.32 -48.89
N ASP A 779 -67.51 23.75 -48.26
CA ASP A 779 -68.69 23.21 -48.94
C ASP A 779 -69.78 24.28 -49.10
N THR A 780 -69.64 25.14 -50.12
CA THR A 780 -70.58 26.25 -50.37
C THR A 780 -72.02 25.84 -50.68
N ALA A 781 -72.31 24.56 -50.93
CA ALA A 781 -73.67 24.07 -51.13
C ALA A 781 -74.31 23.63 -49.82
N ASP A 782 -73.51 23.06 -48.91
CA ASP A 782 -73.96 22.54 -47.64
C ASP A 782 -72.83 22.54 -46.60
N HIS A 783 -72.72 23.63 -45.84
CA HIS A 783 -71.67 23.76 -44.84
C HIS A 783 -71.84 22.81 -43.65
N TRP A 784 -73.05 22.33 -43.34
CA TRP A 784 -73.34 21.58 -42.12
C TRP A 784 -73.46 20.09 -42.39
N LYS A 785 -72.52 19.32 -41.83
CA LYS A 785 -72.53 17.85 -41.91
C LYS A 785 -73.12 17.27 -40.65
N LYS A 786 -73.96 16.25 -40.77
CA LYS A 786 -74.64 15.63 -39.63
C LYS A 786 -74.51 14.12 -39.59
N TYR A 787 -74.55 13.61 -38.38
CA TYR A 787 -74.70 12.20 -38.08
C TYR A 787 -75.77 12.02 -36.98
N ASP A 788 -76.86 11.34 -37.32
CA ASP A 788 -77.96 10.96 -36.43
C ASP A 788 -78.13 9.43 -36.50
N PRO A 789 -77.81 8.68 -35.42
CA PRO A 789 -77.91 7.22 -35.41
C PRO A 789 -79.36 6.72 -35.52
N SER A 790 -80.35 7.56 -35.17
CA SER A 790 -81.78 7.23 -35.25
C SER A 790 -82.39 7.49 -36.64
N ALA A 791 -81.72 8.28 -37.49
CA ALA A 791 -82.17 8.67 -38.82
C ALA A 791 -81.08 8.56 -39.91
N PRO A 792 -80.53 7.36 -40.18
CA PRO A 792 -79.31 7.17 -40.97
C PRO A 792 -79.42 7.61 -42.45
N PHE A 793 -80.61 7.65 -43.04
CA PHE A 793 -80.81 8.02 -44.45
C PHE A 793 -80.46 9.48 -44.79
N GLY A 794 -80.22 10.32 -43.78
CA GLY A 794 -79.84 11.73 -43.96
C GLY A 794 -78.43 12.07 -43.47
N ASN A 795 -77.62 11.09 -43.08
CA ASN A 795 -76.28 11.33 -42.55
C ASN A 795 -75.29 11.56 -43.70
N ASP A 796 -74.50 12.62 -43.56
CA ASP A 796 -73.46 13.01 -44.51
C ASP A 796 -72.13 13.37 -43.82
N LEU A 797 -72.09 13.33 -42.49
CA LEU A 797 -70.85 13.22 -41.72
C LEU A 797 -70.46 11.75 -41.58
N THR A 798 -69.39 11.33 -42.26
CA THR A 798 -68.92 9.94 -42.27
C THR A 798 -67.68 9.70 -41.42
N THR A 799 -66.86 10.74 -41.21
CA THR A 799 -65.60 10.65 -40.45
C THR A 799 -65.46 11.76 -39.41
N MET A 800 -64.79 11.44 -38.30
CA MET A 800 -64.29 12.38 -37.31
C MET A 800 -62.75 12.34 -37.35
N GLU A 801 -62.14 13.50 -37.58
CA GLU A 801 -60.72 13.66 -37.87
C GLU A 801 -60.15 14.82 -37.04
N PRO A 802 -58.85 14.79 -36.70
CA PRO A 802 -58.18 15.94 -36.12
C PRO A 802 -58.28 17.20 -36.99
N GLY A 803 -58.24 18.35 -36.34
CA GLY A 803 -58.26 19.69 -36.96
C GLY A 803 -59.66 20.22 -37.19
N LYS A 804 -60.69 19.41 -36.96
CA LYS A 804 -62.09 19.77 -37.09
C LYS A 804 -62.75 19.87 -35.72
N GLY A 805 -63.73 20.77 -35.61
CA GLY A 805 -64.60 20.86 -34.44
C GLY A 805 -65.91 20.10 -34.65
N TYR A 806 -66.43 19.51 -33.58
CA TYR A 806 -67.62 18.68 -33.57
C TYR A 806 -68.55 19.10 -32.45
N TRP A 807 -69.81 19.35 -32.80
CA TRP A 807 -70.90 19.48 -31.85
C TRP A 807 -71.51 18.12 -31.59
N ILE A 808 -71.55 17.69 -30.33
CA ILE A 808 -72.20 16.44 -29.91
C ILE A 808 -73.32 16.77 -28.94
N MET A 809 -74.55 16.37 -29.27
CA MET A 809 -75.68 16.44 -28.34
C MET A 809 -75.77 15.14 -27.54
N MET A 810 -75.26 15.17 -26.31
CA MET A 810 -75.30 14.07 -25.36
C MET A 810 -76.68 13.95 -24.71
N THR A 811 -77.15 12.72 -24.49
CA THR A 811 -78.37 12.41 -23.74
C THR A 811 -78.10 12.20 -22.24
N SER A 812 -76.86 11.88 -21.87
CA SER A 812 -76.35 11.70 -20.51
C SER A 812 -74.88 12.09 -20.43
N ASP A 813 -74.36 12.33 -19.22
CA ASP A 813 -72.93 12.52 -19.01
C ASP A 813 -72.18 11.21 -19.35
N ASP A 814 -71.11 11.30 -20.13
CA ASP A 814 -70.24 10.17 -20.47
C ASP A 814 -68.82 10.67 -20.83
N THR A 815 -67.87 9.78 -21.06
CA THR A 815 -66.48 10.13 -21.40
C THR A 815 -66.05 9.46 -22.69
N LEU A 816 -65.58 10.27 -23.64
CA LEU A 816 -65.00 9.77 -24.88
C LEU A 816 -63.51 9.45 -24.66
N PHE A 817 -63.16 8.18 -24.84
CA PHE A 817 -61.77 7.70 -24.84
C PHE A 817 -61.19 7.83 -26.25
N VAL A 818 -60.11 8.59 -26.40
CA VAL A 818 -59.45 8.79 -27.70
C VAL A 818 -58.07 8.15 -27.69
N THR A 819 -57.86 7.18 -28.58
CA THR A 819 -56.59 6.49 -28.82
C THR A 819 -56.15 6.69 -30.26
N GLY A 820 -54.84 6.77 -30.49
CA GLY A 820 -54.27 6.84 -31.83
C GLY A 820 -53.04 7.72 -31.94
N ASP A 821 -52.64 8.03 -33.17
CA ASP A 821 -51.39 8.73 -33.46
C ASP A 821 -51.51 10.26 -33.32
N VAL A 822 -50.41 10.93 -32.96
CA VAL A 822 -50.36 12.40 -33.00
C VAL A 822 -50.40 12.89 -34.44
N PRO A 823 -51.18 13.94 -34.76
CA PRO A 823 -51.17 14.55 -36.08
C PRO A 823 -49.77 14.97 -36.53
N GLY A 824 -49.33 14.48 -37.70
CA GLY A 824 -48.00 14.81 -38.26
C GLY A 824 -47.86 16.26 -38.74
N SER A 825 -48.96 17.02 -38.82
CA SER A 825 -49.00 18.46 -39.05
C SER A 825 -50.05 19.10 -38.16
N THR A 826 -49.73 20.28 -37.63
CA THR A 826 -50.65 21.14 -36.88
C THR A 826 -51.32 22.20 -37.78
N ASP A 827 -51.05 22.19 -39.08
CA ASP A 827 -51.60 23.16 -40.02
C ASP A 827 -53.09 22.92 -40.26
N ILE A 828 -53.88 23.98 -40.06
CA ILE A 828 -55.33 24.00 -40.34
C ILE A 828 -55.59 25.10 -41.35
N ILE A 829 -56.27 24.76 -42.44
CA ILE A 829 -56.63 25.72 -43.48
C ILE A 829 -57.96 26.39 -43.11
N LEU A 830 -57.90 27.67 -42.78
CA LEU A 830 -59.07 28.51 -42.48
C LEU A 830 -59.52 29.29 -43.73
N LYS A 831 -60.81 29.63 -43.82
CA LYS A 831 -61.45 30.32 -44.94
C LYS A 831 -62.00 31.67 -44.50
N ASP A 832 -62.31 32.53 -45.46
CA ASP A 832 -62.98 33.81 -45.17
C ASP A 832 -64.37 33.56 -44.57
N GLY A 833 -64.67 34.16 -43.42
CA GLY A 833 -65.90 33.93 -42.65
C GLY A 833 -65.71 33.02 -41.44
N TRP A 834 -66.79 32.32 -41.05
CA TRP A 834 -66.77 31.42 -39.90
C TRP A 834 -66.17 30.06 -40.24
N ASP A 835 -65.23 29.59 -39.42
CA ASP A 835 -64.69 28.23 -39.44
C ASP A 835 -64.90 27.55 -38.07
N LEU A 836 -65.13 26.23 -38.12
CA LEU A 836 -65.19 25.35 -36.95
C LEU A 836 -64.01 24.38 -36.99
N PHE A 837 -63.13 24.47 -36.01
CA PHE A 837 -61.86 23.75 -36.01
C PHE A 837 -61.53 23.16 -34.65
N GLY A 838 -60.58 22.23 -34.66
CA GLY A 838 -60.05 21.55 -33.48
C GLY A 838 -58.62 21.97 -33.19
N TYR A 839 -58.22 21.94 -31.92
CA TYR A 839 -56.83 22.23 -31.54
C TYR A 839 -55.95 20.99 -31.73
N ASN A 840 -55.16 20.97 -32.81
CA ASN A 840 -54.25 19.88 -33.17
C ASN A 840 -52.94 19.86 -32.36
N SER A 841 -53.06 19.93 -31.03
CA SER A 841 -51.93 19.82 -30.12
C SER A 841 -52.40 19.21 -28.81
N LEU A 842 -51.56 18.36 -28.22
CA LEU A 842 -51.76 17.84 -26.87
C LEU A 842 -51.33 18.85 -25.79
N VAL A 843 -50.48 19.82 -26.15
CA VAL A 843 -49.99 20.85 -25.24
C VAL A 843 -50.84 22.10 -25.39
N GLY A 844 -51.57 22.47 -24.35
CA GLY A 844 -52.37 23.70 -24.31
C GLY A 844 -51.51 24.96 -24.41
N GLN A 845 -52.02 25.99 -25.08
CA GLN A 845 -51.31 27.27 -25.24
C GLN A 845 -52.27 28.47 -25.12
N PRO A 846 -51.76 29.65 -24.70
CA PRO A 846 -52.51 30.89 -24.82
C PRO A 846 -53.01 31.11 -26.25
N ILE A 847 -54.23 31.63 -26.41
CA ILE A 847 -54.86 31.84 -27.74
C ILE A 847 -53.93 32.57 -28.72
N GLU A 848 -53.24 33.60 -28.24
CA GLU A 848 -52.31 34.42 -29.03
C GLU A 848 -51.12 33.63 -29.60
N ASN A 849 -50.64 32.63 -28.86
CA ASN A 849 -49.54 31.77 -29.30
C ASN A 849 -50.05 30.69 -30.26
N ALA A 850 -51.18 30.08 -29.92
CA ALA A 850 -51.80 29.05 -30.74
C ALA A 850 -52.21 29.55 -32.14
N LEU A 851 -52.64 30.82 -32.23
CA LEU A 851 -53.11 31.44 -33.48
C LEU A 851 -52.09 32.43 -34.07
N ALA A 852 -50.83 32.40 -33.64
CA ALA A 852 -49.81 33.35 -34.08
C ALA A 852 -49.62 33.38 -35.61
N SER A 853 -49.79 32.22 -36.28
CA SER A 853 -49.66 32.08 -37.74
C SER A 853 -50.71 32.85 -38.55
N VAL A 854 -51.86 33.15 -37.93
CA VAL A 854 -52.97 33.91 -38.54
C VAL A 854 -53.22 35.24 -37.83
N SER A 855 -52.26 35.70 -37.01
CA SER A 855 -52.37 36.94 -36.26
C SER A 855 -52.75 38.12 -37.16
N GLY A 856 -53.82 38.83 -36.79
CA GLY A 856 -54.36 39.97 -37.53
C GLY A 856 -55.32 39.62 -38.67
N ASN A 857 -55.51 38.32 -38.97
CA ASN A 857 -56.46 37.82 -39.97
C ASN A 857 -57.63 37.06 -39.32
N TYR A 858 -57.99 37.41 -38.09
CA TYR A 858 -59.20 36.94 -37.43
C TYR A 858 -59.71 38.01 -36.47
N SER A 859 -61.02 38.03 -36.26
CA SER A 859 -61.70 39.02 -35.41
C SER A 859 -62.09 38.47 -34.04
N ILE A 860 -62.61 37.24 -33.98
CA ILE A 860 -63.09 36.64 -32.73
C ILE A 860 -62.97 35.12 -32.75
N VAL A 861 -62.68 34.55 -31.57
CA VAL A 861 -62.65 33.10 -31.32
C VAL A 861 -63.66 32.78 -30.24
N TRP A 862 -64.43 31.72 -30.43
CA TRP A 862 -65.37 31.19 -29.44
C TRP A 862 -65.06 29.74 -29.11
N ALA A 863 -65.20 29.39 -27.84
CA ALA A 863 -65.27 28.00 -27.37
C ALA A 863 -66.58 27.80 -26.62
N TYR A 864 -66.99 26.54 -26.46
CA TYR A 864 -68.16 26.19 -25.67
C TYR A 864 -67.74 25.29 -24.51
N ASP A 865 -68.06 25.73 -23.30
CA ASP A 865 -67.81 25.02 -22.06
C ASP A 865 -69.15 24.63 -21.43
N THR A 866 -69.56 23.38 -21.64
CA THR A 866 -70.82 22.83 -21.12
C THR A 866 -70.89 22.89 -19.59
N SER A 867 -69.75 22.92 -18.91
CA SER A 867 -69.69 22.91 -17.44
C SER A 867 -70.03 24.27 -16.82
N ASP A 868 -69.86 25.38 -17.57
CA ASP A 868 -70.17 26.72 -17.09
C ASP A 868 -71.65 27.06 -17.31
N THR A 869 -72.49 26.58 -16.40
CA THR A 869 -73.95 26.83 -16.44
C THR A 869 -74.37 28.30 -16.40
N ALA A 870 -73.46 29.23 -16.06
CA ALA A 870 -73.74 30.67 -16.08
C ALA A 870 -73.42 31.29 -17.44
N ASP A 871 -72.34 30.84 -18.07
CA ASP A 871 -71.92 31.27 -19.40
C ASP A 871 -71.17 30.16 -20.16
N HIS A 872 -71.92 29.37 -20.92
CA HIS A 872 -71.32 28.29 -21.72
C HIS A 872 -70.39 28.82 -22.84
N TRP A 873 -70.50 30.09 -23.26
CA TRP A 873 -69.76 30.60 -24.42
C TRP A 873 -68.55 31.42 -24.00
N LYS A 874 -67.36 30.87 -24.21
CA LYS A 874 -66.09 31.57 -23.92
C LYS A 874 -65.60 32.30 -25.16
N LYS A 875 -65.16 33.54 -25.01
CA LYS A 875 -64.75 34.39 -26.13
C LYS A 875 -63.35 34.96 -25.98
N TYR A 876 -62.71 35.12 -27.12
CA TYR A 876 -61.51 35.92 -27.30
C TYR A 876 -61.68 36.84 -28.52
N ASP A 877 -61.85 38.14 -28.27
CA ASP A 877 -61.92 39.20 -29.27
C ASP A 877 -60.56 39.92 -29.34
N SER A 878 -59.94 39.91 -30.51
CA SER A 878 -58.61 40.52 -30.72
C SER A 878 -58.65 42.05 -30.80
N GLY A 879 -59.81 42.63 -31.13
CA GLY A 879 -60.04 44.07 -31.24
C GLY A 879 -60.63 44.72 -29.98
N ALA A 880 -61.17 43.94 -29.06
CA ALA A 880 -61.79 44.41 -27.81
C ALA A 880 -61.41 43.52 -26.61
N PRO A 881 -60.21 43.70 -26.01
CA PRO A 881 -59.70 42.80 -24.96
C PRO A 881 -60.51 42.86 -23.65
N PHE A 882 -61.32 43.89 -23.43
CA PHE A 882 -62.19 43.98 -22.26
C PHE A 882 -63.38 43.03 -22.40
N GLY A 883 -63.36 41.94 -21.62
CA GLY A 883 -64.41 40.93 -21.58
C GLY A 883 -64.05 39.59 -22.22
N ASN A 884 -62.79 39.36 -22.60
CA ASN A 884 -62.32 38.03 -22.99
C ASN A 884 -62.23 37.13 -21.76
N ASP A 885 -62.79 35.93 -21.88
CA ASP A 885 -62.80 34.89 -20.85
C ASP A 885 -62.32 33.53 -21.39
N LEU A 886 -61.94 33.46 -22.67
CA LEU A 886 -61.20 32.35 -23.26
C LEU A 886 -59.69 32.66 -23.25
N ALA A 887 -58.92 31.97 -22.41
CA ALA A 887 -57.48 32.21 -22.24
C ALA A 887 -56.59 31.30 -23.09
N ASN A 888 -56.92 30.00 -23.18
CA ASN A 888 -56.08 28.98 -23.80
C ASN A 888 -56.85 28.17 -24.85
N MET A 889 -56.11 27.68 -25.85
CA MET A 889 -56.51 26.53 -26.66
C MET A 889 -56.01 25.25 -25.98
N GLU A 890 -56.88 24.25 -25.85
CA GLU A 890 -56.63 23.01 -25.10
C GLU A 890 -56.99 21.79 -25.94
N ALA A 891 -56.30 20.68 -25.69
CA ALA A 891 -56.55 19.41 -26.36
C ALA A 891 -57.99 18.93 -26.11
N GLY A 892 -58.65 18.39 -27.13
CA GLY A 892 -60.01 17.86 -27.02
C GLY A 892 -61.14 18.89 -27.13
N LYS A 893 -60.83 20.19 -27.13
CA LYS A 893 -61.85 21.25 -27.28
C LYS A 893 -62.01 21.69 -28.73
N GLY A 894 -63.25 22.00 -29.12
CA GLY A 894 -63.56 22.60 -30.43
C GLY A 894 -63.70 24.13 -30.33
N TYR A 895 -63.45 24.82 -31.44
CA TYR A 895 -63.41 26.28 -31.49
C TYR A 895 -64.08 26.80 -32.77
N TRP A 896 -64.80 27.91 -32.63
CA TRP A 896 -65.23 28.75 -33.75
C TRP A 896 -64.27 29.92 -33.90
N ILE A 897 -63.92 30.25 -35.13
CA ILE A 897 -63.13 31.45 -35.45
C ILE A 897 -63.77 32.19 -36.62
N MET A 898 -63.82 33.51 -36.51
CA MET A 898 -64.17 34.38 -37.63
C MET A 898 -62.88 34.98 -38.20
N MET A 899 -62.52 34.55 -39.41
CA MET A 899 -61.36 35.04 -40.15
C MET A 899 -61.59 36.42 -40.77
#